data_AF-A0A7W0WL12-F1
#
_entry.id   AF-A0A7W0WL12-F1
#
_cell.length_a   1.000
_cell.length_b   1.000
_cell.length_c   1.000
_cell.angle_alpha   90.00
_cell.angle_beta   90.00
_cell.angle_gamma   90.00
#
_symmetry.space_group_name_H-M   'P 1'
#
loop_
_entity.id
_entity.type
_entity.pdbx_description
1 polymer ?
#
loop_
_entity_poly.entity_id
_entity_poly.type
_entity_poly.pdbx_seq_one_letter_code
_entity_poly.pdbx_strand_id
1 'polypeptide(L)'
;MRSRDRAAIPAPAHARLRPGVRLSGNRAGLASRQARRRAHPSAAAARRPDHLPFQQVRHRGPLDGGRGRSGSSVVRADLAAHLRQAGGETPARDVRLWSAVGNRPVPRPRSRSGRSSTAGGRRRGDSARVAPAIRRPRGDRRGCVHEPGLGAIGHAGTSCCFRPPFDILLEGATVRVSSASLLCWLLAGPLAAQDTSASGRPGPEARFRRLDLPAPTALRSANGAPGPAYWQQRADYVIRATLDTAIRSVRGEERITYSNNSPDTLRFVWLQLDQNLFNSDSRGFRVFGQDPRFGTKGAEVSVRLLKVGEPAVPRARGRAAAPAAALPYVVNGTLLRIDLARPLPPGGRQILELEWSFPFGANSNRMGLEDIDGATIYEVAQWYPRMAVYDDVRGWNTEQYMGQGEFYLEYGSFDVSLTVPADMLVAATGTLRNPDEVLTAAQRARLARARTSAETVVIRGKNEIGSSDSRPPTQDPSLTWRFTADSVRDFAWAAARHFIWDAVGVNGGKTLAMSFYPPSAEPQWKDATQYAKTAIEYYSTQWSPYPYPYASNVNGIEGGMEYPMIVFCRNRTDPHALYSVTDHEFGHTWFPMVVGNNERLHGWMDEGFNSFMNHYSFPRKFPDAPLPSSRGVQETYLKNAVSGDEQRIMSPADRMRSNENWRQALYNKPAVGLVLLRDQITSPERFDPVFREYIRRWSYKHPAPADFFRTMEDGLGEDLSWFWRSWFYTTERLDQAVDSVAISDSAGVISRVYLRNAGAMPMPVELALLMDDGTTQRLRLPVEIWGLGDRYTALVPGPRKVSGVIIDAEGLYPDVERANNRWPAAGAPSKPARASGRR
;
A
#
# COMPACT_ATOMS: atom_id res chain seq x y z
N MET A 1 57.35 -31.93 28.26
CA MET A 1 58.28 -33.06 28.43
C MET A 1 57.76 -34.26 27.61
N ARG A 2 58.50 -35.38 27.49
CA ARG A 2 58.03 -36.60 26.78
C ARG A 2 56.93 -37.30 27.63
N SER A 3 56.09 -38.24 27.17
CA SER A 3 56.16 -39.20 26.04
C SER A 3 54.77 -39.80 25.66
N ARG A 4 54.66 -40.38 24.44
CA ARG A 4 54.15 -41.74 24.02
C ARG A 4 53.16 -42.51 24.94
N ASP A 5 52.25 -43.39 24.45
CA ASP A 5 52.04 -44.00 23.10
C ASP A 5 50.57 -44.53 22.89
N ARG A 6 50.24 -44.93 21.64
CA ARG A 6 49.28 -45.95 21.09
C ARG A 6 48.20 -46.66 21.99
N ALA A 7 47.03 -47.15 21.51
CA ALA A 7 46.25 -47.09 20.24
C ALA A 7 44.85 -47.80 20.34
N ALA A 8 44.04 -47.78 19.26
CA ALA A 8 42.94 -48.71 18.85
C ALA A 8 41.48 -48.60 19.41
N ILE A 9 40.55 -48.11 18.55
CA ILE A 9 39.29 -48.74 17.98
C ILE A 9 38.77 -50.05 18.66
N PRO A 10 37.44 -50.29 18.87
CA PRO A 10 36.28 -49.98 17.98
C PRO A 10 34.95 -49.46 18.62
N ALA A 11 33.91 -49.29 17.78
CA ALA A 11 32.48 -49.06 18.12
C ALA A 11 31.72 -50.43 18.27
N PRO A 12 30.36 -50.56 18.46
CA PRO A 12 29.26 -49.89 17.70
C PRO A 12 27.87 -49.68 18.42
N ALA A 13 26.85 -49.36 17.61
CA ALA A 13 25.42 -49.78 17.71
C ALA A 13 24.35 -49.00 18.55
N HIS A 14 23.56 -48.19 17.81
CA HIS A 14 22.08 -48.23 17.63
C HIS A 14 21.05 -48.30 18.80
N ALA A 15 19.96 -47.51 18.58
CA ALA A 15 18.54 -47.81 18.89
C ALA A 15 18.07 -47.66 20.36
N ARG A 16 16.79 -47.35 20.68
CA ARG A 16 15.60 -46.90 19.91
C ARG A 16 14.53 -46.25 20.82
N LEU A 17 13.53 -45.61 20.19
CA LEU A 17 12.14 -45.37 20.67
C LEU A 17 11.84 -44.25 21.71
N ARG A 18 10.56 -43.85 21.69
CA ARG A 18 9.82 -42.89 22.56
C ARG A 18 8.96 -43.71 23.57
N PRO A 19 7.97 -43.17 24.35
CA PRO A 19 7.57 -41.78 24.59
C PRO A 19 7.18 -41.38 26.05
N GLY A 20 7.15 -40.06 26.31
CA GLY A 20 5.95 -39.43 26.89
C GLY A 20 5.89 -39.07 28.38
N VAL A 21 4.74 -38.48 28.72
CA VAL A 21 4.21 -38.06 30.04
C VAL A 21 4.80 -36.79 30.69
N ARG A 22 3.89 -35.80 30.75
CA ARG A 22 3.81 -34.57 31.54
C ARG A 22 4.51 -34.60 32.92
N LEU A 23 5.08 -33.46 33.32
CA LEU A 23 5.03 -32.98 34.71
C LEU A 23 4.54 -31.54 34.80
N SER A 24 3.51 -31.35 35.61
CA SER A 24 3.07 -30.06 36.17
C SER A 24 3.64 -29.91 37.58
N GLY A 25 4.21 -28.76 37.96
CA GLY A 25 4.84 -28.63 39.29
C GLY A 25 5.18 -27.19 39.71
N ASN A 26 4.21 -26.55 40.36
CA ASN A 26 4.26 -25.19 40.90
C ASN A 26 5.40 -24.89 41.91
N ARG A 27 5.77 -23.60 41.98
CA ARG A 27 6.17 -22.81 43.19
C ARG A 27 7.54 -23.02 43.90
N ALA A 28 8.39 -21.99 43.68
CA ALA A 28 8.83 -20.99 44.68
C ALA A 28 9.80 -21.34 45.83
N GLY A 29 10.70 -20.38 46.16
CA GLY A 29 11.27 -20.27 47.52
C GLY A 29 12.67 -19.66 47.69
N LEU A 30 12.78 -18.32 47.68
CA LEU A 30 13.81 -17.53 48.39
C LEU A 30 15.32 -17.81 48.08
N ALA A 31 16.31 -17.17 48.73
CA ALA A 31 16.61 -15.72 48.70
C ALA A 31 18.06 -15.46 49.19
N SER A 32 18.66 -14.32 48.78
CA SER A 32 19.88 -13.70 49.38
C SER A 32 21.22 -14.47 49.15
N ARG A 33 22.43 -13.91 49.31
CA ARG A 33 22.90 -12.50 49.37
C ARG A 33 24.43 -12.42 49.13
N GLN A 34 24.90 -11.21 48.82
CA GLN A 34 26.25 -10.64 49.08
C GLN A 34 27.49 -11.18 48.33
N ALA A 35 28.23 -10.21 47.78
CA ALA A 35 29.52 -10.37 47.09
C ALA A 35 30.71 -9.89 47.94
N ARG A 36 31.93 -10.27 47.53
CA ARG A 36 33.20 -9.47 47.56
C ARG A 36 34.25 -10.19 46.66
N ARG A 37 34.97 -9.50 45.76
CA ARG A 37 36.29 -8.83 45.95
C ARG A 37 37.31 -9.76 46.65
N ARG A 38 38.53 -10.00 46.15
CA ARG A 38 39.53 -9.18 45.40
C ARG A 38 40.43 -10.17 44.55
N ALA A 39 41.47 -9.83 43.76
CA ALA A 39 42.23 -8.60 43.50
C ALA A 39 42.91 -8.57 42.09
N HIS A 40 43.73 -7.53 41.86
CA HIS A 40 44.74 -7.28 40.80
C HIS A 40 46.15 -7.72 41.28
N PRO A 41 47.26 -7.78 40.47
CA PRO A 41 47.92 -6.65 39.75
C PRO A 41 48.46 -6.94 38.31
N SER A 42 48.30 -6.01 37.35
CA SER A 42 49.32 -5.00 36.88
C SER A 42 50.22 -5.57 35.76
N ALA A 43 50.68 -4.87 34.71
CA ALA A 43 50.69 -3.44 34.34
C ALA A 43 50.57 -3.33 32.78
N ALA A 44 50.75 -2.25 31.99
CA ALA A 44 50.79 -0.77 32.11
C ALA A 44 50.89 -0.20 30.66
N ALA A 45 50.78 1.10 30.34
CA ALA A 45 49.92 2.20 30.81
C ALA A 45 50.17 3.45 29.91
N ALA A 46 49.18 3.94 29.16
CA ALA A 46 49.29 5.15 28.31
C ALA A 46 48.07 6.09 28.45
N ARG A 47 48.31 7.38 28.22
CA ARG A 47 47.60 8.56 28.75
C ARG A 47 46.11 8.73 28.33
N ARG A 48 45.41 9.54 29.14
CA ARG A 48 43.97 9.93 29.18
C ARG A 48 43.85 11.47 28.99
N PRO A 49 42.65 12.09 29.03
CA PRO A 49 41.37 11.77 28.38
C PRO A 49 40.72 13.05 27.76
N ASP A 50 39.45 13.03 27.33
CA ASP A 50 38.38 13.75 28.08
C ASP A 50 36.95 13.55 27.53
N HIS A 51 35.98 13.58 28.44
CA HIS A 51 34.52 13.59 28.24
C HIS A 51 33.91 14.15 29.55
N LEU A 52 32.63 14.60 29.52
CA LEU A 52 31.76 15.11 30.62
C LEU A 52 31.36 16.61 30.46
N PRO A 53 30.24 17.10 31.07
CA PRO A 53 29.23 17.84 30.27
C PRO A 53 28.61 19.06 31.04
N PHE A 54 27.27 19.19 31.01
CA PHE A 54 26.40 20.01 31.89
C PHE A 54 26.08 21.48 31.56
N GLN A 55 25.14 22.02 32.35
CA GLN A 55 24.38 23.26 32.14
C GLN A 55 24.98 24.47 32.91
N GLN A 56 24.43 25.65 32.60
CA GLN A 56 24.35 26.87 33.43
C GLN A 56 25.66 27.51 33.94
N VAL A 57 25.84 28.78 33.57
CA VAL A 57 26.65 29.75 34.32
C VAL A 57 25.82 31.03 34.53
N ARG A 58 25.85 31.58 35.76
CA ARG A 58 25.40 32.95 36.07
C ARG A 58 26.61 33.88 36.03
N HIS A 59 26.44 35.12 35.57
CA HIS A 59 27.35 36.22 35.91
C HIS A 59 26.76 37.15 36.98
N ARG A 60 27.62 37.92 37.66
CA ARG A 60 27.29 38.81 38.79
C ARG A 60 27.40 40.29 38.41
N GLY A 61 26.54 41.10 39.04
CA GLY A 61 26.78 42.53 39.34
C GLY A 61 26.31 43.53 38.26
N PRO A 62 26.06 44.80 38.62
CA PRO A 62 26.50 45.47 39.85
C PRO A 62 25.39 45.99 40.82
N LEU A 63 25.88 46.48 41.96
CA LEU A 63 25.42 47.40 43.03
C LEU A 63 23.99 48.01 43.11
N ASP A 64 23.60 48.25 44.38
CA ASP A 64 22.63 49.21 44.96
C ASP A 64 21.11 49.13 44.65
N GLY A 65 20.27 49.55 45.62
CA GLY A 65 18.81 49.69 45.41
C GLY A 65 17.91 49.78 46.67
N GLY A 66 17.96 48.78 47.56
CA GLY A 66 17.27 48.78 48.87
C GLY A 66 15.76 48.45 48.93
N ARG A 67 15.31 48.00 50.12
CA ARG A 67 13.93 47.90 50.70
C ARG A 67 12.79 47.29 49.83
N GLY A 68 12.04 46.26 50.24
CA GLY A 68 12.07 45.40 51.44
C GLY A 68 10.67 44.76 51.73
N ARG A 69 10.60 43.78 52.66
CA ARG A 69 9.38 43.13 53.23
C ARG A 69 8.50 42.29 52.26
N SER A 70 8.38 40.97 52.43
CA SER A 70 7.36 40.20 53.22
C SER A 70 5.89 40.40 52.77
N GLY A 71 5.03 39.38 52.63
CA GLY A 71 5.22 37.93 52.80
C GLY A 71 3.89 37.15 52.85
N SER A 72 3.94 35.83 52.63
CA SER A 72 3.01 34.79 53.12
C SER A 72 1.47 35.03 53.23
N SER A 73 0.74 34.53 52.23
CA SER A 73 -0.29 33.46 52.38
C SER A 73 -1.73 33.71 52.93
N VAL A 74 -2.63 32.77 52.57
CA VAL A 74 -3.83 32.27 53.31
C VAL A 74 -5.24 32.89 53.07
N VAL A 75 -6.04 32.17 52.23
CA VAL A 75 -7.40 31.62 52.49
C VAL A 75 -8.72 32.44 52.32
N ARG A 76 -9.59 31.90 51.42
CA ARG A 76 -11.08 31.84 51.31
C ARG A 76 -11.98 33.11 51.30
N ALA A 77 -12.97 33.06 50.38
CA ALA A 77 -14.43 33.26 50.50
C ALA A 77 -15.03 34.37 51.42
N ASP A 78 -16.20 34.97 51.15
CA ASP A 78 -17.37 34.47 50.39
C ASP A 78 -18.37 35.58 49.94
N LEU A 79 -19.36 35.19 49.12
CA LEU A 79 -20.74 35.72 48.97
C LEU A 79 -21.13 37.10 48.34
N ALA A 80 -22.32 37.07 47.70
CA ALA A 80 -23.39 38.09 47.65
C ALA A 80 -23.37 39.32 46.70
N ALA A 81 -23.86 39.09 45.47
CA ALA A 81 -25.06 39.71 44.83
C ALA A 81 -25.45 41.21 44.99
N HIS A 82 -25.96 41.78 43.89
CA HIS A 82 -26.93 42.89 43.84
C HIS A 82 -27.97 42.66 42.71
N LEU A 83 -29.08 43.41 42.69
CA LEU A 83 -30.31 43.12 41.92
C LEU A 83 -30.99 44.37 41.34
N ARG A 84 -31.82 44.17 40.29
CA ARG A 84 -32.99 44.99 39.85
C ARG A 84 -32.70 46.39 39.24
N GLN A 85 -33.54 46.97 38.36
CA GLN A 85 -34.59 46.47 37.43
C GLN A 85 -34.98 47.57 36.40
N ALA A 86 -35.81 47.22 35.40
CA ALA A 86 -36.51 48.08 34.41
C ALA A 86 -35.62 48.77 33.34
N GLY A 87 -36.11 49.07 32.13
CA GLY A 87 -37.38 48.68 31.47
C GLY A 87 -37.80 49.65 30.35
N GLY A 88 -38.55 49.19 29.34
CA GLY A 88 -39.28 50.07 28.41
C GLY A 88 -39.03 49.88 26.89
N GLU A 89 -40.09 49.41 26.22
CA GLU A 89 -40.62 49.86 24.91
C GLU A 89 -39.85 49.73 23.58
N THR A 90 -40.62 49.33 22.56
CA THR A 90 -40.31 49.41 21.12
C THR A 90 -40.93 50.66 20.50
N PRO A 91 -40.50 51.02 19.28
CA PRO A 91 -41.51 51.13 18.23
C PRO A 91 -41.09 50.48 16.91
N ALA A 92 -42.05 50.29 16.01
CA ALA A 92 -41.82 49.86 14.63
C ALA A 92 -42.69 50.68 13.67
N ARG A 93 -42.21 50.95 12.44
CA ARG A 93 -43.04 50.98 11.21
C ARG A 93 -42.25 51.15 9.91
N ASP A 94 -42.73 50.43 8.89
CA ASP A 94 -42.87 50.78 7.46
C ASP A 94 -41.75 51.49 6.67
N VAL A 95 -41.21 50.77 5.68
CA VAL A 95 -41.14 51.21 4.26
C VAL A 95 -41.59 50.03 3.37
N ARG A 96 -42.18 50.29 2.18
CA ARG A 96 -42.85 49.34 1.28
C ARG A 96 -42.54 49.70 -0.21
N LEU A 97 -42.87 48.97 -1.28
CA LEU A 97 -43.69 47.76 -1.54
C LEU A 97 -43.19 47.11 -2.89
N TRP A 98 -44.06 46.43 -3.65
CA TRP A 98 -43.92 45.92 -5.04
C TRP A 98 -43.01 44.68 -5.24
N SER A 99 -43.31 43.63 -6.04
CA SER A 99 -44.56 42.95 -6.56
C SER A 99 -44.16 42.07 -7.79
N ALA A 100 -44.84 41.01 -8.24
CA ALA A 100 -45.86 40.10 -7.69
C ALA A 100 -46.13 38.94 -8.70
N VAL A 101 -47.12 38.07 -8.38
CA VAL A 101 -47.81 37.07 -9.26
C VAL A 101 -47.07 35.73 -9.52
N GLY A 102 -47.70 34.54 -9.41
CA GLY A 102 -49.04 34.24 -8.89
C GLY A 102 -49.52 32.77 -9.10
N ASN A 103 -50.65 32.44 -8.45
CA ASN A 103 -51.54 31.27 -8.60
C ASN A 103 -51.14 29.85 -8.10
N ARG A 104 -52.05 29.30 -7.29
CA ARG A 104 -52.43 27.87 -7.17
C ARG A 104 -53.90 27.74 -7.65
N PRO A 105 -54.48 26.52 -7.70
CA PRO A 105 -55.40 26.16 -6.61
C PRO A 105 -55.35 24.68 -6.18
N VAL A 106 -56.06 24.35 -5.08
CA VAL A 106 -56.29 23.00 -4.54
C VAL A 106 -57.70 22.94 -3.92
N PRO A 107 -58.43 21.82 -4.07
CA PRO A 107 -59.35 21.38 -3.02
C PRO A 107 -59.08 19.96 -2.50
N ARG A 108 -59.59 19.70 -1.28
CA ARG A 108 -59.65 18.43 -0.52
C ARG A 108 -61.14 18.05 -0.33
N PRO A 109 -61.53 17.07 0.52
CA PRO A 109 -61.19 15.63 0.57
C PRO A 109 -62.47 14.75 0.72
N ARG A 110 -62.34 13.41 0.88
CA ARG A 110 -63.23 12.62 1.77
C ARG A 110 -62.67 11.24 2.16
N SER A 111 -63.32 10.66 3.19
CA SER A 111 -63.04 9.40 3.92
C SER A 111 -63.59 8.15 3.19
N ARG A 112 -63.58 6.87 3.66
CA ARG A 112 -63.68 6.33 5.05
C ARG A 112 -63.40 4.79 5.12
N SER A 113 -62.81 4.31 6.22
CA SER A 113 -63.02 3.01 6.95
C SER A 113 -63.15 1.61 6.27
N GLY A 114 -62.37 0.63 6.78
CA GLY A 114 -62.54 -0.85 6.72
C GLY A 114 -61.18 -1.55 6.98
N ARG A 115 -60.90 -2.52 7.89
CA ARG A 115 -61.56 -3.74 8.45
C ARG A 115 -61.90 -4.82 7.41
N SER A 116 -61.62 -6.13 7.60
CA SER A 116 -60.71 -6.89 8.51
C SER A 116 -60.81 -8.42 8.27
N SER A 117 -59.72 -9.20 8.46
CA SER A 117 -59.67 -10.71 8.48
C SER A 117 -60.08 -11.42 7.15
N THR A 118 -59.87 -12.72 6.88
CA THR A 118 -59.28 -13.94 7.52
C THR A 118 -58.29 -14.59 6.50
N ALA A 119 -57.21 -15.32 6.81
CA ALA A 119 -56.90 -16.46 7.69
C ALA A 119 -57.20 -17.88 7.09
N GLY A 120 -56.13 -18.64 6.78
CA GLY A 120 -56.14 -20.08 6.42
C GLY A 120 -55.75 -20.42 4.96
N GLY A 121 -54.94 -21.45 4.64
CA GLY A 121 -54.01 -22.23 5.48
C GLY A 121 -53.68 -23.66 4.97
N ARG A 122 -52.38 -24.04 4.98
CA ARG A 122 -51.83 -25.40 4.69
C ARG A 122 -51.94 -25.83 3.20
N ARG A 123 -51.17 -26.80 2.65
CA ARG A 123 -50.12 -27.72 3.18
C ARG A 123 -49.10 -28.12 2.08
N ARG A 124 -48.01 -28.77 2.50
CA ARG A 124 -46.89 -29.39 1.74
C ARG A 124 -47.16 -29.96 0.34
N GLY A 125 -46.13 -29.92 -0.52
CA GLY A 125 -45.92 -30.84 -1.66
C GLY A 125 -44.51 -30.68 -2.25
N ASP A 126 -43.72 -31.75 -2.31
CA ASP A 126 -42.37 -31.75 -2.89
C ASP A 126 -42.38 -31.99 -4.41
N SER A 127 -41.38 -31.47 -5.14
CA SER A 127 -40.39 -32.28 -5.88
C SER A 127 -39.79 -31.64 -7.15
N ALA A 128 -38.55 -32.06 -7.44
CA ALA A 128 -37.87 -32.20 -8.74
C ALA A 128 -37.93 -31.11 -9.84
N ARG A 129 -36.72 -30.58 -10.13
CA ARG A 129 -36.09 -30.34 -11.46
C ARG A 129 -36.97 -30.48 -12.72
N VAL A 130 -36.88 -29.48 -13.61
CA VAL A 130 -36.48 -29.65 -15.04
C VAL A 130 -36.05 -28.29 -15.61
N ALA A 131 -35.14 -28.26 -16.59
CA ALA A 131 -34.74 -27.06 -17.32
C ALA A 131 -35.05 -27.21 -18.81
N PRO A 132 -35.46 -26.13 -19.52
CA PRO A 132 -35.57 -26.12 -20.98
C PRO A 132 -34.48 -25.25 -21.65
N ALA A 133 -33.91 -25.74 -22.75
CA ALA A 133 -33.05 -24.96 -23.64
C ALA A 133 -33.41 -25.23 -25.12
N ILE A 134 -33.99 -24.24 -25.79
CA ILE A 134 -34.41 -24.28 -27.21
C ILE A 134 -33.97 -22.93 -27.82
N ARG A 135 -32.82 -22.88 -28.51
CA ARG A 135 -32.61 -23.06 -29.96
C ARG A 135 -33.05 -21.88 -30.84
N ARG A 136 -32.10 -21.35 -31.63
CA ARG A 136 -32.30 -20.41 -32.75
C ARG A 136 -32.79 -21.15 -34.01
N PRO A 137 -33.48 -20.48 -34.95
CA PRO A 137 -33.54 -20.88 -36.36
C PRO A 137 -32.32 -20.37 -37.18
N ARG A 138 -32.15 -20.92 -38.38
CA ARG A 138 -31.32 -20.40 -39.49
C ARG A 138 -32.21 -20.20 -40.71
N GLY A 139 -31.82 -19.27 -41.59
CA GLY A 139 -32.30 -19.15 -42.98
C GLY A 139 -31.12 -18.79 -43.90
N ASP A 140 -31.13 -19.23 -45.16
CA ASP A 140 -29.99 -19.13 -46.08
C ASP A 140 -30.44 -19.12 -47.56
N ARG A 141 -29.56 -18.62 -48.44
CA ARG A 141 -29.44 -18.77 -49.91
C ARG A 141 -29.98 -17.70 -50.89
N ARG A 142 -28.99 -17.03 -51.53
CA ARG A 142 -28.75 -16.81 -52.99
C ARG A 142 -29.80 -16.00 -53.81
N GLY A 143 -29.43 -15.24 -54.85
CA GLY A 143 -28.14 -15.10 -55.55
C GLY A 143 -28.01 -13.85 -56.45
N CYS A 144 -27.05 -13.86 -57.38
CA CYS A 144 -26.56 -12.75 -58.24
C CYS A 144 -27.45 -12.49 -59.49
N VAL A 145 -27.21 -11.58 -60.47
CA VAL A 145 -26.01 -10.84 -60.99
C VAL A 145 -26.47 -9.53 -61.71
N HIS A 146 -25.69 -8.43 -61.69
CA HIS A 146 -25.27 -7.57 -62.86
C HIS A 146 -24.96 -6.08 -62.57
N GLU A 147 -23.86 -5.64 -63.16
CA GLU A 147 -23.46 -4.25 -63.53
C GLU A 147 -23.41 -4.18 -65.10
N PRO A 148 -23.11 -3.06 -65.82
CA PRO A 148 -22.29 -1.88 -65.43
C PRO A 148 -22.69 -0.46 -65.95
N GLY A 149 -21.97 0.58 -65.49
CA GLY A 149 -21.26 1.51 -66.42
C GLY A 149 -21.74 2.96 -66.68
N LEU A 150 -20.84 3.92 -66.39
CA LEU A 150 -20.65 5.27 -67.03
C LEU A 150 -21.79 6.33 -66.88
N GLY A 151 -21.55 7.65 -66.95
CA GLY A 151 -20.33 8.46 -67.15
C GLY A 151 -20.56 9.95 -66.77
N ALA A 152 -19.56 10.83 -66.90
CA ALA A 152 -19.55 12.18 -66.26
C ALA A 152 -19.59 13.40 -67.23
N ILE A 153 -19.98 14.57 -66.71
CA ILE A 153 -19.80 15.93 -67.28
C ILE A 153 -19.49 16.91 -66.11
N GLY A 154 -18.79 18.03 -66.35
CA GLY A 154 -18.44 19.04 -65.33
C GLY A 154 -18.17 20.46 -65.89
N HIS A 155 -17.37 21.28 -65.16
CA HIS A 155 -16.97 22.69 -65.42
C HIS A 155 -18.04 23.78 -65.15
N ALA A 156 -17.73 25.04 -64.79
CA ALA A 156 -16.47 25.71 -64.38
C ALA A 156 -16.71 27.06 -63.65
N GLY A 157 -15.65 27.63 -63.03
CA GLY A 157 -15.51 29.07 -62.67
C GLY A 157 -16.14 29.52 -61.33
N THR A 158 -15.68 30.60 -60.65
CA THR A 158 -14.54 31.52 -60.89
C THR A 158 -14.07 32.14 -59.55
N SER A 159 -12.84 32.67 -59.50
CA SER A 159 -12.13 33.18 -58.31
C SER A 159 -12.66 34.47 -57.65
N CYS A 160 -12.32 34.68 -56.38
CA CYS A 160 -11.63 35.91 -55.91
C CYS A 160 -10.86 35.67 -54.60
N CYS A 161 -9.84 36.50 -54.34
CA CYS A 161 -8.92 36.38 -53.19
C CYS A 161 -8.83 37.71 -52.43
N PHE A 162 -8.50 37.70 -51.13
CA PHE A 162 -7.83 38.85 -50.51
C PHE A 162 -6.94 38.51 -49.29
N ARG A 163 -5.74 39.10 -49.32
CA ARG A 163 -4.68 39.29 -48.30
C ARG A 163 -3.85 40.47 -48.87
N PRO A 164 -3.10 41.30 -48.11
CA PRO A 164 -1.94 40.86 -47.30
C PRO A 164 -1.73 41.77 -46.05
N PRO A 165 -0.51 42.28 -45.71
CA PRO A 165 0.64 41.58 -45.11
C PRO A 165 1.05 42.17 -43.73
N PHE A 166 2.07 41.54 -43.12
CA PHE A 166 3.20 42.28 -42.52
C PHE A 166 4.45 41.40 -42.60
N ASP A 167 5.58 41.96 -43.06
CA ASP A 167 6.87 41.29 -43.24
C ASP A 167 7.98 42.05 -42.50
N ILE A 168 9.02 41.34 -42.04
CA ILE A 168 10.33 41.91 -41.70
C ILE A 168 11.41 40.98 -42.27
N LEU A 169 12.41 41.57 -42.94
CA LEU A 169 13.48 40.89 -43.68
C LEU A 169 14.80 40.78 -42.90
N LEU A 170 15.70 39.92 -43.39
CA LEU A 170 17.10 39.84 -43.01
C LEU A 170 18.01 39.71 -44.24
N GLU A 171 18.98 40.61 -44.34
CA GLU A 171 20.17 40.54 -45.21
C GLU A 171 21.42 40.50 -44.31
N GLY A 172 22.61 40.05 -44.71
CA GLY A 172 23.05 39.46 -45.98
C GLY A 172 24.54 39.72 -46.24
N ALA A 173 25.40 38.69 -46.30
CA ALA A 173 26.82 38.79 -46.68
C ALA A 173 27.39 37.42 -47.12
N THR A 174 28.42 37.39 -47.97
CA THR A 174 28.95 36.16 -48.60
C THR A 174 30.48 36.11 -48.68
N VAL A 175 31.06 34.90 -48.66
CA VAL A 175 32.40 34.58 -49.21
C VAL A 175 32.36 33.19 -49.86
N ARG A 176 33.13 33.00 -50.94
CA ARG A 176 33.22 31.75 -51.74
C ARG A 176 34.34 30.82 -51.25
N VAL A 177 34.20 29.51 -51.49
CA VAL A 177 35.33 28.61 -51.80
C VAL A 177 34.94 27.74 -53.01
N SER A 178 35.88 27.49 -53.92
CA SER A 178 35.65 26.81 -55.20
C SER A 178 35.80 25.29 -55.13
N SER A 179 35.21 24.60 -56.10
CA SER A 179 35.37 23.16 -56.31
C SER A 179 36.83 22.77 -56.62
N ALA A 180 37.34 21.76 -55.93
CA ALA A 180 38.57 21.05 -56.30
C ALA A 180 38.39 19.55 -56.01
N SER A 181 38.70 18.71 -56.99
CA SER A 181 38.49 17.26 -56.93
C SER A 181 39.76 16.53 -56.48
N LEU A 182 39.65 15.50 -55.62
CA LEU A 182 40.07 14.12 -55.96
C LEU A 182 39.75 13.08 -54.86
N LEU A 183 39.59 11.83 -55.32
CA LEU A 183 39.82 10.55 -54.64
C LEU A 183 39.70 10.44 -53.10
N CYS A 184 38.66 9.72 -52.66
CA CYS A 184 38.73 8.81 -51.50
C CYS A 184 38.29 7.40 -51.96
N TRP A 185 38.88 6.35 -51.35
CA TRP A 185 38.73 4.96 -51.81
C TRP A 185 37.38 4.32 -51.43
N LEU A 186 36.87 3.48 -52.33
CA LEU A 186 35.82 2.50 -52.03
C LEU A 186 36.42 1.32 -51.25
N LEU A 187 36.33 1.34 -49.92
CA LEU A 187 36.46 0.13 -49.10
C LEU A 187 35.07 -0.45 -48.84
N ALA A 188 34.68 -1.42 -49.67
CA ALA A 188 33.45 -2.19 -49.50
C ALA A 188 33.58 -3.20 -48.34
N GLY A 189 33.54 -2.71 -47.11
CA GLY A 189 33.27 -3.55 -45.95
C GLY A 189 31.83 -4.09 -46.01
N PRO A 190 31.57 -5.36 -45.68
CA PRO A 190 30.21 -5.87 -45.65
C PRO A 190 29.42 -5.15 -44.56
N LEU A 191 28.32 -4.49 -44.93
CA LEU A 191 27.31 -4.13 -43.93
C LEU A 191 26.72 -5.42 -43.37
N ALA A 192 27.14 -5.76 -42.15
CA ALA A 192 26.37 -6.67 -41.31
C ALA A 192 25.02 -6.00 -41.06
N ALA A 193 23.99 -6.44 -41.79
CA ALA A 193 22.63 -5.98 -41.58
C ALA A 193 22.24 -6.22 -40.12
N GLN A 194 21.69 -5.20 -39.46
CA GLN A 194 21.10 -5.41 -38.14
C GLN A 194 19.85 -6.25 -38.30
N ASP A 195 19.98 -7.53 -37.96
CA ASP A 195 18.96 -8.54 -38.14
C ASP A 195 17.81 -8.32 -37.13
N THR A 196 16.88 -7.42 -37.47
CA THR A 196 15.68 -7.11 -36.66
C THR A 196 14.61 -8.23 -36.79
N SER A 197 15.07 -9.48 -36.72
CA SER A 197 14.26 -10.71 -36.77
C SER A 197 14.76 -11.79 -35.81
N ALA A 198 15.16 -11.40 -34.60
CA ALA A 198 15.51 -12.33 -33.52
C ALA A 198 14.33 -12.53 -32.54
N SER A 199 13.38 -13.41 -32.88
CA SER A 199 12.37 -13.96 -31.94
C SER A 199 12.95 -15.03 -30.99
N GLY A 200 14.28 -15.02 -30.79
CA GLY A 200 15.01 -15.93 -29.93
C GLY A 200 15.04 -15.47 -28.47
N ARG A 201 15.24 -16.43 -27.56
CA ARG A 201 15.45 -16.13 -26.14
C ARG A 201 16.80 -15.43 -25.91
N PRO A 202 16.92 -14.54 -24.90
CA PRO A 202 18.21 -13.98 -24.52
C PRO A 202 19.25 -15.07 -24.22
N GLY A 203 20.45 -14.89 -24.78
CA GLY A 203 21.60 -15.76 -24.52
C GLY A 203 21.98 -15.76 -23.02
N PRO A 204 22.70 -16.78 -22.53
CA PRO A 204 23.01 -16.94 -21.09
C PRO A 204 23.60 -15.69 -20.44
N GLU A 205 24.59 -15.08 -21.10
CA GLU A 205 25.24 -13.83 -20.69
C GLU A 205 24.22 -12.69 -20.46
N ALA A 206 23.21 -12.56 -21.31
CA ALA A 206 22.20 -11.50 -21.19
C ALA A 206 21.24 -11.69 -20.00
N ARG A 207 21.11 -12.92 -19.47
CA ARG A 207 20.29 -13.21 -18.27
C ARG A 207 21.04 -12.85 -16.99
N PHE A 208 22.32 -13.24 -16.91
CA PHE A 208 23.19 -13.01 -15.74
C PHE A 208 23.93 -11.66 -15.76
N ARG A 209 23.92 -10.92 -16.87
CA ARG A 209 24.39 -9.53 -16.92
C ARG A 209 23.73 -8.73 -15.79
N ARG A 210 24.52 -7.87 -15.12
CA ARG A 210 24.04 -6.95 -14.08
C ARG A 210 22.82 -6.15 -14.52
N LEU A 211 21.88 -5.93 -13.60
CA LEU A 211 20.71 -5.10 -13.85
C LEU A 211 21.11 -3.62 -14.00
N ASP A 212 20.53 -2.95 -14.99
CA ASP A 212 20.83 -1.54 -15.28
C ASP A 212 20.03 -0.64 -14.33
N LEU A 213 20.61 -0.37 -13.16
CA LEU A 213 20.01 0.43 -12.09
C LEU A 213 20.58 1.85 -12.09
N PRO A 214 19.75 2.91 -11.92
CA PRO A 214 20.19 4.31 -11.94
C PRO A 214 21.43 4.54 -11.05
N ALA A 215 22.47 5.15 -11.60
CA ALA A 215 23.79 5.22 -10.97
C ALA A 215 23.72 5.82 -9.55
N PRO A 216 24.52 5.31 -8.57
CA PRO A 216 24.54 5.85 -7.21
C PRO A 216 24.92 7.34 -7.17
N THR A 217 24.32 8.09 -6.25
CA THR A 217 24.51 9.53 -6.08
C THR A 217 24.69 9.91 -4.61
N ALA A 218 24.91 11.20 -4.33
CA ALA A 218 24.86 11.73 -2.96
C ALA A 218 23.42 11.69 -2.36
N LEU A 219 22.39 11.50 -3.18
CA LEU A 219 20.98 11.43 -2.79
C LEU A 219 20.54 9.99 -2.49
N ARG A 220 21.04 9.01 -3.27
CA ARG A 220 20.72 7.57 -3.13
C ARG A 220 21.98 6.73 -3.32
N SER A 221 22.40 6.03 -2.27
CA SER A 221 23.73 5.40 -2.20
C SER A 221 23.81 4.04 -2.90
N ALA A 222 25.03 3.56 -3.14
CA ALA A 222 25.28 2.32 -3.88
C ALA A 222 24.68 1.07 -3.22
N ASN A 223 24.56 1.07 -1.89
CA ASN A 223 23.90 0.03 -1.13
C ASN A 223 22.37 0.17 -1.04
N GLY A 224 21.76 1.21 -1.62
CA GLY A 224 20.30 1.40 -1.60
C GLY A 224 19.76 2.05 -0.32
N ALA A 225 20.59 2.83 0.38
CA ALA A 225 20.14 3.70 1.46
C ALA A 225 19.90 5.13 0.93
N PRO A 226 19.13 5.97 1.65
CA PRO A 226 19.17 7.42 1.43
C PRO A 226 20.61 7.91 1.66
N GLY A 227 21.13 8.68 0.70
CA GLY A 227 22.48 9.24 0.74
C GLY A 227 22.60 10.46 1.67
N PRO A 228 23.84 10.94 1.93
CA PRO A 228 24.09 12.05 2.87
C PRO A 228 23.50 13.40 2.44
N ALA A 229 23.08 13.55 1.18
CA ALA A 229 22.38 14.73 0.66
C ALA A 229 20.88 14.47 0.40
N TYR A 230 20.33 13.32 0.80
CA TYR A 230 18.92 12.99 0.63
C TYR A 230 18.01 14.04 1.28
N TRP A 231 16.97 14.45 0.55
CA TRP A 231 15.95 15.39 0.98
C TRP A 231 14.56 14.88 0.56
N GLN A 232 13.54 15.38 1.25
CA GLN A 232 12.12 15.20 0.94
C GLN A 232 11.39 16.43 1.52
N GLN A 233 10.18 16.74 1.08
CA GLN A 233 9.48 17.92 1.55
C GLN A 233 8.75 17.63 2.88
N ARG A 234 7.95 18.59 3.35
CA ARG A 234 7.01 18.38 4.45
C ARG A 234 5.74 19.19 4.20
N ALA A 235 4.59 18.56 4.36
CA ALA A 235 3.28 19.21 4.22
C ALA A 235 2.50 19.08 5.55
N ASP A 236 2.43 20.17 6.31
CA ASP A 236 1.67 20.23 7.57
C ASP A 236 0.29 20.85 7.33
N TYR A 237 -0.78 20.17 7.76
CA TYR A 237 -2.16 20.57 7.50
C TYR A 237 -2.90 20.96 8.78
N VAL A 238 -3.61 22.09 8.75
CA VAL A 238 -4.69 22.40 9.70
C VAL A 238 -5.99 22.43 8.92
N ILE A 239 -6.90 21.49 9.17
CA ILE A 239 -8.15 21.32 8.41
C ILE A 239 -9.34 21.52 9.35
N ARG A 240 -10.36 22.28 8.92
CA ARG A 240 -11.68 22.28 9.55
C ARG A 240 -12.72 21.91 8.51
N ALA A 241 -13.51 20.90 8.78
CA ALA A 241 -14.53 20.44 7.85
C ALA A 241 -15.85 20.12 8.54
N THR A 242 -16.94 20.26 7.79
CA THR A 242 -18.30 19.96 8.24
C THR A 242 -18.95 18.94 7.31
N LEU A 243 -19.52 17.90 7.90
CA LEU A 243 -20.36 16.91 7.22
C LEU A 243 -21.82 17.39 7.20
N ASP A 244 -22.35 17.67 6.00
CA ASP A 244 -23.78 17.87 5.80
C ASP A 244 -24.44 16.55 5.37
N THR A 245 -25.20 15.93 6.29
CA THR A 245 -25.90 14.67 6.02
C THR A 245 -27.23 14.85 5.28
N ALA A 246 -27.74 16.07 5.13
CA ALA A 246 -29.00 16.36 4.46
C ALA A 246 -28.82 16.47 2.94
N ILE A 247 -27.72 17.08 2.48
CA ILE A 247 -27.32 17.11 1.06
C ILE A 247 -26.17 16.15 0.72
N ARG A 248 -25.75 15.30 1.68
CA ARG A 248 -24.63 14.34 1.55
C ARG A 248 -23.38 15.00 0.96
N SER A 249 -22.83 16.00 1.66
CA SER A 249 -21.63 16.73 1.21
C SER A 249 -20.64 17.03 2.34
N VAL A 250 -19.41 17.37 1.96
CA VAL A 250 -18.40 17.94 2.86
C VAL A 250 -17.95 19.29 2.32
N ARG A 251 -17.81 20.26 3.22
CA ARG A 251 -17.06 21.51 3.00
C ARG A 251 -15.92 21.58 3.99
N GLY A 252 -14.75 22.03 3.52
CA GLY A 252 -13.58 22.30 4.35
C GLY A 252 -12.98 23.69 4.13
N GLU A 253 -12.33 24.20 5.17
CA GLU A 253 -11.22 25.14 5.07
C GLU A 253 -9.93 24.42 5.50
N GLU A 254 -8.81 24.74 4.86
CA GLU A 254 -7.52 24.20 5.23
C GLU A 254 -6.41 25.24 5.13
N ARG A 255 -5.42 25.09 6.00
CA ARG A 255 -4.14 25.80 5.94
C ARG A 255 -3.02 24.78 5.82
N ILE A 256 -2.31 24.81 4.69
CA ILE A 256 -1.17 23.94 4.42
C ILE A 256 0.12 24.75 4.66
N THR A 257 1.02 24.27 5.52
CA THR A 257 2.39 24.77 5.63
C THR A 257 3.32 23.81 4.91
N TYR A 258 3.78 24.22 3.73
CA TYR A 258 4.69 23.45 2.90
C TYR A 258 6.14 23.90 3.13
N SER A 259 7.01 22.98 3.52
CA SER A 259 8.45 23.24 3.69
C SER A 259 9.22 22.72 2.47
N ASN A 260 9.96 23.62 1.81
CA ASN A 260 10.83 23.27 0.69
C ASN A 260 12.24 22.93 1.23
N ASN A 261 12.53 21.64 1.35
CA ASN A 261 13.84 21.12 1.73
C ASN A 261 14.71 20.76 0.51
N SER A 262 14.17 20.86 -0.71
CA SER A 262 14.90 20.65 -1.96
C SER A 262 15.98 21.72 -2.20
N PRO A 263 17.00 21.46 -3.04
CA PRO A 263 17.98 22.46 -3.46
C PRO A 263 17.40 23.50 -4.44
N ASP A 264 16.16 23.33 -4.89
CA ASP A 264 15.53 24.15 -5.92
C ASP A 264 14.72 25.33 -5.35
N THR A 265 14.63 26.41 -6.14
CA THR A 265 13.73 27.54 -5.85
C THR A 265 12.40 27.34 -6.57
N LEU A 266 11.37 26.91 -5.83
CA LEU A 266 10.05 26.59 -6.37
C LEU A 266 9.26 27.87 -6.67
N ARG A 267 8.61 27.95 -7.84
CA ARG A 267 7.80 29.11 -8.27
C ARG A 267 6.30 28.81 -8.30
N PHE A 268 5.95 27.54 -8.23
CA PHE A 268 4.61 27.01 -8.19
C PHE A 268 4.63 25.71 -7.38
N VAL A 269 3.45 25.28 -6.94
CA VAL A 269 3.23 23.98 -6.28
C VAL A 269 2.10 23.22 -6.94
N TRP A 270 2.08 21.90 -6.76
CA TRP A 270 0.99 21.03 -7.24
C TRP A 270 0.26 20.34 -6.08
N LEU A 271 -1.06 20.25 -6.21
CA LEU A 271 -1.95 19.49 -5.33
C LEU A 271 -2.79 18.51 -6.16
N GLN A 272 -3.20 17.41 -5.54
CA GLN A 272 -4.14 16.42 -6.04
C GLN A 272 -5.58 16.85 -5.70
N LEU A 273 -6.50 16.68 -6.65
CA LEU A 273 -7.94 16.95 -6.55
C LEU A 273 -8.71 15.68 -6.98
N ASP A 274 -8.58 14.61 -6.21
CA ASP A 274 -8.93 13.26 -6.65
C ASP A 274 -10.44 13.07 -6.92
N GLN A 275 -11.32 13.87 -6.29
CA GLN A 275 -12.75 13.92 -6.60
C GLN A 275 -13.03 14.31 -8.06
N ASN A 276 -12.10 14.99 -8.75
CA ASN A 276 -12.26 15.33 -10.16
C ASN A 276 -12.12 14.09 -11.07
N LEU A 277 -11.77 12.89 -10.56
CA LEU A 277 -11.92 11.62 -11.28
C LEU A 277 -13.38 11.40 -11.70
N PHE A 278 -14.33 11.81 -10.86
CA PHE A 278 -15.77 11.70 -11.11
C PHE A 278 -16.31 12.78 -12.06
N ASN A 279 -15.46 13.62 -12.65
CA ASN A 279 -15.86 14.50 -13.73
C ASN A 279 -15.96 13.71 -15.05
N SER A 280 -16.99 13.93 -15.86
CA SER A 280 -17.18 13.23 -17.15
C SER A 280 -16.14 13.62 -18.22
N ASP A 281 -15.36 14.68 -18.03
CA ASP A 281 -14.18 15.03 -18.84
C ASP A 281 -12.84 14.56 -18.21
N SER A 282 -12.86 13.86 -17.06
CA SER A 282 -11.63 13.36 -16.43
C SER A 282 -10.95 12.27 -17.28
N ARG A 283 -9.61 12.19 -17.21
CA ARG A 283 -8.87 11.16 -17.97
C ARG A 283 -9.19 9.74 -17.51
N GLY A 284 -9.46 9.54 -16.22
CA GLY A 284 -9.93 8.26 -15.68
C GLY A 284 -11.32 7.88 -16.20
N PHE A 285 -12.28 8.81 -16.19
CA PHE A 285 -13.61 8.60 -16.78
C PHE A 285 -13.51 8.29 -18.29
N ARG A 286 -12.67 9.01 -19.03
CA ARG A 286 -12.50 8.79 -20.48
C ARG A 286 -11.78 7.48 -20.84
N VAL A 287 -11.22 6.74 -19.87
CA VAL A 287 -10.60 5.42 -20.06
C VAL A 287 -11.44 4.29 -19.48
N PHE A 288 -11.94 4.43 -18.24
CA PHE A 288 -12.67 3.37 -17.52
C PHE A 288 -14.18 3.62 -17.40
N GLY A 289 -14.64 4.86 -17.60
CA GLY A 289 -16.05 5.25 -17.61
C GLY A 289 -16.81 4.76 -16.39
N GLN A 290 -17.62 3.72 -16.59
CA GLN A 290 -18.54 3.15 -15.61
C GLN A 290 -18.06 1.83 -14.99
N ASP A 291 -16.78 1.47 -15.15
CA ASP A 291 -16.22 0.24 -14.58
C ASP A 291 -16.49 0.14 -13.05
N PRO A 292 -16.99 -1.00 -12.53
CA PRO A 292 -17.37 -1.15 -11.12
C PRO A 292 -16.23 -1.07 -10.09
N ARG A 293 -14.96 -1.01 -10.51
CA ARG A 293 -13.80 -0.96 -9.62
C ARG A 293 -12.92 0.28 -9.82
N PHE A 294 -12.66 0.65 -11.06
CA PHE A 294 -11.76 1.74 -11.44
C PHE A 294 -12.49 2.93 -12.10
N GLY A 295 -13.76 2.75 -12.46
CA GLY A 295 -14.62 3.79 -13.03
C GLY A 295 -15.42 4.56 -11.99
N THR A 296 -16.33 5.42 -12.46
CA THR A 296 -17.02 6.42 -11.64
C THR A 296 -18.38 5.99 -11.09
N LYS A 297 -18.88 4.81 -11.46
CA LYS A 297 -20.17 4.23 -11.01
C LYS A 297 -21.39 5.18 -11.14
N GLY A 298 -21.35 6.10 -12.10
CA GLY A 298 -22.40 7.07 -12.38
C GLY A 298 -22.33 8.36 -11.56
N ALA A 299 -21.32 8.51 -10.70
CA ALA A 299 -21.08 9.75 -9.98
C ALA A 299 -20.57 10.84 -10.94
N GLU A 300 -21.20 12.01 -10.90
CA GLU A 300 -20.65 13.26 -11.48
C GLU A 300 -20.31 14.22 -10.34
N VAL A 301 -19.02 14.29 -9.98
CA VAL A 301 -18.51 15.07 -8.84
C VAL A 301 -17.22 15.78 -9.25
N SER A 302 -16.94 16.93 -8.65
CA SER A 302 -15.67 17.67 -8.75
C SER A 302 -15.47 18.53 -7.50
N VAL A 303 -14.23 18.83 -7.14
CA VAL A 303 -13.89 19.76 -6.07
C VAL A 303 -14.29 21.18 -6.48
N ARG A 304 -15.27 21.77 -5.80
CA ARG A 304 -15.54 23.19 -5.91
C ARG A 304 -14.58 23.95 -4.99
N LEU A 305 -13.52 24.51 -5.56
CA LEU A 305 -12.68 25.50 -4.90
C LEU A 305 -13.48 26.79 -4.67
N LEU A 306 -13.42 27.32 -3.45
CA LEU A 306 -14.09 28.54 -2.99
C LEU A 306 -13.07 29.66 -2.70
N LYS A 307 -11.86 29.28 -2.27
CA LYS A 307 -10.71 30.16 -2.02
C LYS A 307 -9.42 29.39 -2.33
N VAL A 308 -8.44 30.08 -2.90
CA VAL A 308 -7.04 29.62 -3.03
C VAL A 308 -6.14 30.85 -2.81
N GLY A 309 -5.28 30.84 -1.80
CA GLY A 309 -4.49 32.02 -1.47
C GLY A 309 -3.43 31.84 -0.39
N GLU A 310 -2.89 32.97 0.07
CA GLU A 310 -1.95 33.10 1.19
C GLU A 310 -2.61 33.80 2.39
N PRO A 311 -2.22 33.49 3.64
CA PRO A 311 -2.72 34.20 4.82
C PRO A 311 -2.35 35.69 4.80
N ALA A 312 -3.18 36.52 5.45
CA ALA A 312 -2.91 37.93 5.64
C ALA A 312 -1.60 38.16 6.42
N VAL A 313 -0.60 38.79 5.80
CA VAL A 313 0.74 38.95 6.40
C VAL A 313 0.72 40.07 7.46
N PRO A 314 1.03 39.76 8.75
CA PRO A 314 1.10 40.78 9.79
C PRO A 314 2.22 41.79 9.50
N ARG A 315 1.89 43.09 9.52
CA ARG A 315 2.86 44.17 9.35
C ARG A 315 3.31 44.70 10.71
N ALA A 316 4.60 44.92 10.87
CA ALA A 316 5.16 45.47 12.10
C ALA A 316 4.71 46.92 12.33
N ARG A 317 4.56 47.30 13.61
CA ARG A 317 4.28 48.67 14.12
C ARG A 317 3.10 49.40 13.45
N GLY A 318 1.89 49.15 13.95
CA GLY A 318 0.72 50.04 13.77
C GLY A 318 0.16 50.15 12.35
N ARG A 319 0.74 49.48 11.35
CA ARG A 319 0.17 49.36 10.01
C ARG A 319 -0.78 48.17 9.96
N ALA A 320 -1.93 48.34 9.30
CA ALA A 320 -2.83 47.23 9.00
C ALA A 320 -2.07 46.09 8.29
N ALA A 321 -2.44 44.85 8.58
CA ALA A 321 -1.90 43.67 7.91
C ALA A 321 -2.11 43.79 6.39
N ALA A 322 -1.22 43.18 5.60
CA ALA A 322 -1.53 42.99 4.19
C ALA A 322 -2.73 42.02 4.10
N PRO A 323 -3.77 42.30 3.30
CA PRO A 323 -4.90 41.38 3.17
C PRO A 323 -4.45 40.02 2.64
N ALA A 324 -5.24 38.98 2.92
CA ALA A 324 -5.01 37.65 2.34
C ALA A 324 -4.98 37.74 0.81
N ALA A 325 -3.93 37.20 0.19
CA ALA A 325 -3.72 37.30 -1.24
C ALA A 325 -4.33 36.10 -1.95
N ALA A 326 -5.22 36.33 -2.92
CA ALA A 326 -5.62 35.26 -3.84
C ALA A 326 -4.43 34.90 -4.75
N LEU A 327 -4.15 33.61 -4.91
CA LEU A 327 -3.08 33.14 -5.78
C LEU A 327 -3.62 32.72 -7.16
N PRO A 328 -2.89 32.99 -8.26
CA PRO A 328 -3.23 32.42 -9.56
C PRO A 328 -3.11 30.90 -9.51
N TYR A 329 -4.08 30.19 -10.09
CA TYR A 329 -4.06 28.74 -10.13
C TYR A 329 -4.64 28.19 -11.44
N VAL A 330 -4.28 26.95 -11.77
CA VAL A 330 -4.78 26.20 -12.93
C VAL A 330 -5.20 24.81 -12.49
N VAL A 331 -6.47 24.46 -12.70
CA VAL A 331 -6.95 23.09 -12.57
C VAL A 331 -6.66 22.35 -13.88
N ASN A 332 -5.97 21.22 -13.77
CA ASN A 332 -5.64 20.31 -14.86
C ASN A 332 -6.20 18.93 -14.50
N GLY A 333 -7.50 18.73 -14.76
CA GLY A 333 -8.22 17.52 -14.41
C GLY A 333 -8.17 17.23 -12.90
N THR A 334 -7.47 16.17 -12.52
CA THR A 334 -7.29 15.70 -11.13
C THR A 334 -6.15 16.39 -10.37
N LEU A 335 -5.59 17.47 -10.92
CA LEU A 335 -4.50 18.22 -10.31
C LEU A 335 -4.79 19.73 -10.30
N LEU A 336 -4.19 20.42 -9.32
CA LEU A 336 -4.22 21.87 -9.15
C LEU A 336 -2.78 22.39 -9.10
N ARG A 337 -2.39 23.26 -10.03
CA ARG A 337 -1.18 24.08 -9.91
C ARG A 337 -1.54 25.40 -9.28
N ILE A 338 -0.77 25.84 -8.28
CA ILE A 338 -0.85 27.17 -7.69
C ILE A 338 0.48 27.88 -7.96
N ASP A 339 0.43 29.06 -8.58
CA ASP A 339 1.60 29.92 -8.78
C ASP A 339 1.81 30.78 -7.53
N LEU A 340 3.03 30.76 -6.97
CA LEU A 340 3.33 31.42 -5.71
C LEU A 340 3.55 32.92 -5.92
N ALA A 341 3.03 33.76 -5.01
CA ALA A 341 3.23 35.22 -5.09
C ALA A 341 4.70 35.63 -4.94
N ARG A 342 5.54 34.74 -4.38
CA ARG A 342 7.00 34.86 -4.31
C ARG A 342 7.63 33.49 -4.55
N PRO A 343 8.80 33.40 -5.21
CA PRO A 343 9.56 32.16 -5.28
C PRO A 343 9.95 31.66 -3.88
N LEU A 344 9.74 30.38 -3.64
CA LEU A 344 10.01 29.66 -2.41
C LEU A 344 11.44 29.08 -2.46
N PRO A 345 12.43 29.66 -1.76
CA PRO A 345 13.81 29.21 -1.83
C PRO A 345 14.03 27.88 -1.09
N PRO A 346 15.20 27.24 -1.26
CA PRO A 346 15.66 26.14 -0.41
C PRO A 346 15.63 26.50 1.08
N GLY A 347 15.15 25.58 1.92
CA GLY A 347 14.89 25.81 3.34
C GLY A 347 13.70 26.74 3.64
N GLY A 348 13.00 27.23 2.60
CA GLY A 348 11.86 28.13 2.73
C GLY A 348 10.58 27.42 3.17
N ARG A 349 9.61 28.20 3.65
CA ARG A 349 8.24 27.74 3.93
C ARG A 349 7.20 28.62 3.26
N GLN A 350 6.20 27.98 2.67
CA GLN A 350 4.99 28.60 2.15
C GLN A 350 3.82 28.24 3.05
N ILE A 351 2.90 29.19 3.25
CA ILE A 351 1.57 28.89 3.79
C ILE A 351 0.54 29.12 2.69
N LEU A 352 -0.31 28.12 2.49
CA LEU A 352 -1.44 28.16 1.58
C LEU A 352 -2.73 28.11 2.42
N GLU A 353 -3.76 28.82 1.98
CA GLU A 353 -5.11 28.71 2.52
C GLU A 353 -6.09 28.38 1.39
N LEU A 354 -6.80 27.26 1.53
CA LEU A 354 -7.82 26.83 0.59
C LEU A 354 -9.17 26.70 1.31
N GLU A 355 -10.25 26.99 0.59
CA GLU A 355 -11.60 26.57 0.97
C GLU A 355 -12.18 25.76 -0.18
N TRP A 356 -12.85 24.66 0.12
CA TRP A 356 -13.30 23.70 -0.87
C TRP A 356 -14.58 22.98 -0.42
N SER A 357 -15.33 22.41 -1.37
CA SER A 357 -16.51 21.60 -1.09
C SER A 357 -16.82 20.62 -2.21
N PHE A 358 -17.45 19.48 -1.88
CA PHE A 358 -18.01 18.55 -2.86
C PHE A 358 -19.15 17.70 -2.25
N PRO A 359 -20.16 17.31 -3.04
CA PRO A 359 -21.10 16.24 -2.67
C PRO A 359 -20.40 14.88 -2.74
N PHE A 360 -20.82 13.92 -1.91
CA PHE A 360 -20.39 12.54 -2.06
C PHE A 360 -20.94 11.94 -3.36
N GLY A 361 -20.09 11.23 -4.09
CA GLY A 361 -20.48 10.47 -5.27
C GLY A 361 -21.17 9.15 -4.92
N ALA A 362 -21.60 8.43 -5.97
CA ALA A 362 -22.11 7.07 -5.87
C ALA A 362 -20.99 6.06 -5.54
N ASN A 363 -20.62 5.97 -4.25
CA ASN A 363 -19.74 4.93 -3.70
C ASN A 363 -18.43 4.74 -4.48
N SER A 364 -17.55 5.75 -4.49
CA SER A 364 -16.17 5.56 -4.96
C SER A 364 -15.38 4.70 -3.99
N ASN A 365 -14.41 3.89 -4.44
CA ASN A 365 -13.58 3.01 -3.59
C ASN A 365 -12.55 3.78 -2.71
N ARG A 366 -12.97 4.89 -2.09
CA ARG A 366 -12.20 5.92 -1.34
C ARG A 366 -13.13 6.79 -0.49
N MET A 367 -14.32 7.06 -1.00
CA MET A 367 -15.40 7.78 -0.34
C MET A 367 -16.67 6.94 -0.51
N GLY A 368 -16.92 6.12 0.50
CA GLY A 368 -18.01 5.14 0.56
C GLY A 368 -19.20 5.68 1.35
N LEU A 369 -20.41 5.38 0.87
CA LEU A 369 -21.65 5.57 1.61
C LEU A 369 -22.39 4.24 1.70
N GLU A 370 -22.73 3.80 2.91
CA GLU A 370 -23.57 2.61 3.13
C GLU A 370 -24.81 2.97 3.94
N ASP A 371 -26.00 2.81 3.34
CA ASP A 371 -27.28 2.98 4.03
C ASP A 371 -27.70 1.62 4.66
N ILE A 372 -27.40 1.43 5.94
CA ILE A 372 -27.50 0.15 6.67
C ILE A 372 -28.05 0.33 8.10
N ASP A 373 -28.84 -0.63 8.57
CA ASP A 373 -29.47 -0.62 9.91
C ASP A 373 -30.19 0.70 10.27
N GLY A 374 -30.77 1.38 9.27
CA GLY A 374 -31.53 2.63 9.43
C GLY A 374 -30.68 3.90 9.54
N ALA A 375 -29.37 3.85 9.26
CA ALA A 375 -28.49 5.02 9.20
C ALA A 375 -27.53 4.94 8.01
N THR A 376 -26.94 6.07 7.64
CA THR A 376 -25.81 6.11 6.68
C THR A 376 -24.48 5.99 7.44
N ILE A 377 -23.63 5.08 7.01
CA ILE A 377 -22.19 5.07 7.31
C ILE A 377 -21.49 5.89 6.23
N TYR A 378 -20.65 6.82 6.66
CA TYR A 378 -19.77 7.62 5.81
C TYR A 378 -18.34 7.10 6.00
N GLU A 379 -17.70 6.60 4.95
CA GLU A 379 -16.26 6.25 4.91
C GLU A 379 -15.58 7.27 3.99
N VAL A 380 -14.63 8.05 4.50
CA VAL A 380 -14.18 9.30 3.85
C VAL A 380 -12.66 9.43 3.87
N ALA A 381 -12.04 9.21 2.71
CA ALA A 381 -10.61 9.37 2.48
C ALA A 381 -10.31 10.11 1.17
N GLN A 382 -9.04 10.50 0.98
CA GLN A 382 -8.57 11.29 -0.18
C GLN A 382 -9.36 12.59 -0.39
N TRP A 383 -9.90 13.16 0.69
CA TRP A 383 -11.15 13.94 0.74
C TRP A 383 -10.95 15.46 0.81
N TYR A 384 -9.75 15.94 0.48
CA TYR A 384 -9.29 17.33 0.56
C TYR A 384 -8.14 17.52 -0.46
N PRO A 385 -7.78 18.76 -0.87
CA PRO A 385 -6.62 19.00 -1.73
C PRO A 385 -5.30 18.56 -1.07
N ARG A 386 -4.67 17.51 -1.60
CA ARG A 386 -3.45 16.90 -1.02
C ARG A 386 -2.21 17.39 -1.76
N MET A 387 -1.16 17.84 -1.07
CA MET A 387 0.11 18.22 -1.72
C MET A 387 0.70 17.05 -2.51
N ALA A 388 1.00 17.28 -3.79
CA ALA A 388 1.75 16.31 -4.59
C ALA A 388 3.22 16.26 -4.15
N VAL A 389 3.85 15.08 -4.26
CA VAL A 389 5.27 14.91 -3.90
C VAL A 389 6.18 15.64 -4.87
N TYR A 390 7.19 16.34 -4.34
CA TYR A 390 8.35 16.82 -5.08
C TYR A 390 9.58 16.04 -4.62
N ASP A 391 10.14 15.17 -5.46
CA ASP A 391 11.25 14.29 -5.10
C ASP A 391 12.47 14.39 -6.04
N ASP A 392 13.57 13.76 -5.62
CA ASP A 392 14.86 13.71 -6.33
C ASP A 392 14.87 12.82 -7.58
N VAL A 393 13.77 12.11 -7.87
CA VAL A 393 13.67 11.13 -8.96
C VAL A 393 12.85 11.66 -10.15
N ARG A 394 11.81 12.46 -9.86
CA ARG A 394 10.84 12.98 -10.86
C ARG A 394 10.60 14.48 -10.75
N GLY A 395 11.03 15.13 -9.67
CA GLY A 395 10.49 16.44 -9.31
C GLY A 395 9.02 16.30 -8.93
N TRP A 396 8.14 17.11 -9.53
CA TRP A 396 6.70 17.06 -9.24
C TRP A 396 6.05 15.80 -9.80
N ASN A 397 5.45 15.00 -8.92
CA ASN A 397 4.67 13.82 -9.29
C ASN A 397 3.27 14.25 -9.75
N THR A 398 3.13 14.55 -11.05
CA THR A 398 1.91 15.08 -11.67
C THR A 398 1.18 14.06 -12.55
N GLU A 399 1.21 12.79 -12.16
CA GLU A 399 0.34 11.75 -12.72
C GLU A 399 -1.13 12.08 -12.40
N GLN A 400 -2.00 12.06 -13.42
CA GLN A 400 -3.44 12.20 -13.21
C GLN A 400 -3.97 10.99 -12.44
N TYR A 401 -4.94 11.19 -11.55
CA TYR A 401 -5.62 10.08 -10.90
C TYR A 401 -6.53 9.36 -11.90
N MET A 402 -6.25 8.06 -12.10
CA MET A 402 -6.96 7.19 -13.06
C MET A 402 -7.81 6.11 -12.37
N GLY A 403 -7.81 6.06 -11.04
CA GLY A 403 -8.59 5.12 -10.24
C GLY A 403 -8.00 3.73 -10.02
N GLN A 404 -6.88 3.34 -10.67
CA GLN A 404 -6.31 1.99 -10.52
C GLN A 404 -5.23 1.85 -9.43
N GLY A 405 -4.33 2.83 -9.28
CA GLY A 405 -3.32 2.84 -8.20
C GLY A 405 -3.68 3.79 -7.06
N GLU A 406 -3.16 3.50 -5.87
CA GLU A 406 -3.40 4.18 -4.58
C GLU A 406 -3.06 5.69 -4.58
N PHE A 407 -2.04 6.13 -3.84
CA PHE A 407 -1.65 7.53 -3.71
C PHE A 407 -0.11 7.67 -3.61
N TYR A 408 0.38 8.90 -3.45
CA TYR A 408 1.79 9.18 -3.18
C TYR A 408 1.86 10.61 -2.64
N LEU A 409 2.26 10.76 -1.37
CA LEU A 409 2.09 11.98 -0.58
C LEU A 409 3.27 12.20 0.36
N GLU A 410 3.59 13.47 0.59
CA GLU A 410 4.61 13.93 1.53
C GLU A 410 4.21 13.61 2.98
N TYR A 411 5.21 13.40 3.84
CA TYR A 411 4.99 13.27 5.29
C TYR A 411 4.76 14.63 5.96
N GLY A 412 3.97 14.66 7.03
CA GLY A 412 3.79 15.84 7.88
C GLY A 412 2.88 15.62 9.09
N SER A 413 2.39 16.71 9.64
CA SER A 413 1.41 16.74 10.73
C SER A 413 0.03 17.20 10.27
N PHE A 414 -0.98 16.82 11.05
CA PHE A 414 -2.38 17.11 10.82
C PHE A 414 -3.01 17.58 12.13
N ASP A 415 -3.70 18.72 12.13
CA ASP A 415 -4.65 19.16 13.16
C ASP A 415 -6.02 19.31 12.49
N VAL A 416 -6.93 18.36 12.73
CA VAL A 416 -8.18 18.23 11.99
C VAL A 416 -9.37 18.37 12.93
N SER A 417 -10.24 19.32 12.62
CA SER A 417 -11.53 19.55 13.29
C SER A 417 -12.68 19.09 12.39
N LEU A 418 -13.36 17.99 12.76
CA LEU A 418 -14.51 17.43 12.03
C LEU A 418 -15.81 17.74 12.77
N THR A 419 -16.65 18.61 12.20
CA THR A 419 -17.99 18.90 12.70
C THR A 419 -19.01 17.96 12.06
N VAL A 420 -19.67 17.16 12.88
CA VAL A 420 -20.68 16.15 12.48
C VAL A 420 -21.95 16.31 13.33
N PRO A 421 -23.11 15.75 12.93
CA PRO A 421 -24.28 15.68 13.79
C PRO A 421 -23.99 15.07 15.17
N ALA A 422 -24.56 15.63 16.24
CA ALA A 422 -24.22 15.35 17.65
C ALA A 422 -24.55 13.91 18.14
N ASP A 423 -25.07 13.05 17.27
CA ASP A 423 -25.42 11.65 17.54
C ASP A 423 -24.55 10.64 16.78
N MET A 424 -23.60 11.13 15.96
CA MET A 424 -22.60 10.30 15.30
C MET A 424 -21.37 10.07 16.19
N LEU A 425 -20.82 8.85 16.12
CA LEU A 425 -19.42 8.61 16.50
C LEU A 425 -18.53 8.85 15.28
N VAL A 426 -17.30 9.33 15.51
CA VAL A 426 -16.26 9.49 14.49
C VAL A 426 -15.06 8.60 14.81
N ALA A 427 -14.66 7.79 13.84
CA ALA A 427 -13.35 7.14 13.77
C ALA A 427 -12.46 7.94 12.81
N ALA A 428 -11.18 8.15 13.12
CA ALA A 428 -10.28 8.89 12.24
C ALA A 428 -8.81 8.52 12.43
N THR A 429 -8.00 8.93 11.46
CA THR A 429 -6.55 9.09 11.62
C THR A 429 -6.24 9.98 12.85
N GLY A 430 -5.20 9.62 13.61
CA GLY A 430 -4.67 10.46 14.67
C GLY A 430 -5.24 10.23 16.07
N THR A 431 -4.85 11.11 16.99
CA THR A 431 -5.23 11.09 18.42
C THR A 431 -6.34 12.09 18.67
N LEU A 432 -7.48 11.63 19.21
CA LEU A 432 -8.56 12.50 19.69
C LEU A 432 -8.09 13.43 20.82
N ARG A 433 -8.38 14.72 20.71
CA ARG A 433 -7.86 15.79 21.58
C ARG A 433 -8.88 16.38 22.54
N ASN A 434 -10.17 16.30 22.21
CA ASN A 434 -11.27 16.80 23.04
C ASN A 434 -12.26 15.70 23.48
N PRO A 435 -11.80 14.55 24.02
CA PRO A 435 -12.69 13.44 24.39
C PRO A 435 -13.70 13.82 25.48
N ASP A 436 -13.41 14.83 26.31
CA ASP A 436 -14.34 15.34 27.31
C ASP A 436 -15.52 16.15 26.71
N GLU A 437 -15.35 16.69 25.50
CA GLU A 437 -16.40 17.40 24.74
C GLU A 437 -17.29 16.42 23.94
N VAL A 438 -16.68 15.39 23.33
CA VAL A 438 -17.37 14.54 22.32
C VAL A 438 -17.73 13.11 22.77
N LEU A 439 -17.24 12.64 23.92
CA LEU A 439 -17.58 11.32 24.48
C LEU A 439 -18.32 11.44 25.81
N THR A 440 -19.05 10.39 26.21
CA THR A 440 -19.61 10.29 27.57
C THR A 440 -18.54 9.88 28.59
N ALA A 441 -18.74 10.22 29.87
CA ALA A 441 -17.85 9.80 30.95
C ALA A 441 -17.74 8.27 31.04
N ALA A 442 -18.84 7.56 30.76
CA ALA A 442 -18.84 6.11 30.65
C ALA A 442 -17.89 5.62 29.54
N GLN A 443 -18.03 6.13 28.31
CA GLN A 443 -17.16 5.77 27.18
C GLN A 443 -15.68 6.04 27.46
N ARG A 444 -15.34 7.20 28.03
CA ARG A 444 -13.96 7.52 28.46
C ARG A 444 -13.43 6.49 29.47
N ALA A 445 -14.23 6.11 30.45
CA ALA A 445 -13.87 5.06 31.41
C ALA A 445 -13.78 3.66 30.76
N ARG A 446 -14.56 3.35 29.71
CA ARG A 446 -14.41 2.09 28.95
C ARG A 446 -13.08 2.06 28.18
N LEU A 447 -12.71 3.16 27.52
CA LEU A 447 -11.44 3.31 26.79
C LEU A 447 -10.21 3.21 27.71
N ALA A 448 -10.27 3.82 28.90
CA ALA A 448 -9.20 3.73 29.88
C ALA A 448 -8.93 2.27 30.30
N ARG A 449 -9.98 1.47 30.53
CA ARG A 449 -9.84 0.02 30.79
C ARG A 449 -9.35 -0.73 29.57
N ALA A 450 -9.88 -0.41 28.38
CA ALA A 450 -9.52 -1.08 27.13
C ALA A 450 -8.01 -1.02 26.86
N ARG A 451 -7.37 0.13 27.07
CA ARG A 451 -5.92 0.33 26.86
C ARG A 451 -5.05 -0.60 27.72
N THR A 452 -5.55 -1.06 28.87
CA THR A 452 -4.87 -2.02 29.76
C THR A 452 -5.42 -3.45 29.67
N SER A 453 -6.42 -3.70 28.81
CA SER A 453 -7.10 -5.00 28.70
C SER A 453 -6.46 -5.89 27.63
N ALA A 454 -6.37 -7.19 27.91
CA ALA A 454 -6.10 -8.22 26.90
C ALA A 454 -7.38 -8.60 26.12
N GLU A 455 -8.52 -8.59 26.81
CA GLU A 455 -9.84 -8.85 26.23
C GLU A 455 -10.45 -7.59 25.61
N THR A 456 -11.31 -7.78 24.60
CA THR A 456 -12.04 -6.68 23.95
C THR A 456 -13.02 -6.02 24.93
N VAL A 457 -12.96 -4.70 25.05
CA VAL A 457 -13.88 -3.89 25.87
C VAL A 457 -14.80 -3.11 24.94
N VAL A 458 -16.09 -3.42 24.98
CA VAL A 458 -17.13 -2.64 24.28
C VAL A 458 -17.18 -1.22 24.87
N ILE A 459 -17.03 -0.22 23.99
CA ILE A 459 -17.04 1.21 24.32
C ILE A 459 -18.44 1.80 24.13
N ARG A 460 -19.13 1.46 23.04
CA ARG A 460 -20.58 1.66 22.84
C ARG A 460 -21.20 0.38 22.27
N GLY A 461 -22.11 -0.24 23.01
CA GLY A 461 -22.79 -1.48 22.62
C GLY A 461 -24.06 -1.26 21.81
N LYS A 462 -24.55 -2.31 21.16
CA LYS A 462 -25.77 -2.32 20.33
C LYS A 462 -27.00 -1.74 21.03
N ASN A 463 -27.20 -2.09 22.30
CA ASN A 463 -28.33 -1.64 23.11
C ASN A 463 -28.23 -0.17 23.57
N GLU A 464 -27.12 0.52 23.31
CA GLU A 464 -26.93 1.94 23.62
C GLU A 464 -27.22 2.84 22.40
N ILE A 465 -27.38 2.27 21.21
CA ILE A 465 -27.64 3.01 19.97
C ILE A 465 -29.01 3.70 20.04
N GLY A 466 -29.06 4.97 19.60
CA GLY A 466 -30.26 5.81 19.66
C GLY A 466 -30.57 6.40 21.05
N SER A 467 -29.95 5.90 22.12
CA SER A 467 -30.12 6.46 23.47
C SER A 467 -29.47 7.85 23.58
N SER A 468 -30.15 8.78 24.27
CA SER A 468 -29.59 10.07 24.70
C SER A 468 -28.29 9.92 25.47
N ASP A 469 -28.18 8.85 26.25
CA ASP A 469 -27.12 8.66 27.25
C ASP A 469 -25.85 8.06 26.64
N SER A 470 -25.88 7.77 25.33
CA SER A 470 -24.77 7.26 24.52
C SER A 470 -23.96 8.36 23.81
N ARG A 471 -24.32 9.63 24.02
CA ARG A 471 -23.70 10.85 23.48
C ARG A 471 -23.57 11.92 24.56
N PRO A 472 -22.69 12.92 24.42
CA PRO A 472 -22.63 14.06 25.36
C PRO A 472 -23.96 14.82 25.45
N PRO A 473 -24.32 15.34 26.64
CA PRO A 473 -25.47 16.23 26.77
C PRO A 473 -25.16 17.61 26.17
N THR A 474 -25.66 17.86 24.96
CA THR A 474 -25.52 19.14 24.24
C THR A 474 -26.87 19.66 23.76
N GLN A 475 -26.97 20.99 23.61
CA GLN A 475 -28.08 21.65 22.91
C GLN A 475 -27.75 21.97 21.44
N ASP A 476 -26.47 21.85 21.05
CA ASP A 476 -26.03 22.00 19.66
C ASP A 476 -26.44 20.74 18.86
N PRO A 477 -27.03 20.87 17.66
CA PRO A 477 -27.30 19.73 16.79
C PRO A 477 -26.04 19.03 16.25
N SER A 478 -24.85 19.59 16.48
CA SER A 478 -23.54 19.12 16.01
C SER A 478 -22.50 18.99 17.14
N LEU A 479 -21.42 18.27 16.85
CA LEU A 479 -20.22 18.16 17.69
C LEU A 479 -18.97 18.22 16.80
N THR A 480 -17.97 19.00 17.22
CA THR A 480 -16.66 19.08 16.55
C THR A 480 -15.65 18.15 17.22
N TRP A 481 -15.28 17.07 16.54
CA TRP A 481 -14.22 16.15 16.96
C TRP A 481 -12.86 16.68 16.51
N ARG A 482 -11.85 16.70 17.39
CA ARG A 482 -10.51 17.24 17.07
C ARG A 482 -9.46 16.15 17.15
N PHE A 483 -8.75 15.91 16.06
CA PHE A 483 -7.72 14.88 15.96
C PHE A 483 -6.37 15.49 15.60
N THR A 484 -5.27 14.97 16.16
CA THR A 484 -3.91 15.31 15.71
C THR A 484 -3.09 14.09 15.34
N ALA A 485 -2.36 14.15 14.24
CA ALA A 485 -1.33 13.20 13.84
C ALA A 485 -0.03 13.93 13.49
N ASP A 486 1.12 13.25 13.57
CA ASP A 486 2.41 13.73 13.08
C ASP A 486 3.18 12.56 12.47
N SER A 487 4.08 12.88 11.53
CA SER A 487 4.82 11.91 10.71
C SER A 487 3.90 10.91 9.97
N VAL A 488 2.75 11.39 9.48
CA VAL A 488 1.83 10.64 8.61
C VAL A 488 1.70 11.31 7.23
N ARG A 489 1.19 10.57 6.24
CA ARG A 489 1.11 11.00 4.83
C ARG A 489 -0.31 11.31 4.30
N ASP A 490 -1.36 10.92 5.02
CA ASP A 490 -2.76 11.22 4.69
C ASP A 490 -3.60 11.21 5.98
N PHE A 491 -4.85 11.68 5.90
CA PHE A 491 -5.83 11.66 6.96
C PHE A 491 -7.18 11.16 6.42
N ALA A 492 -7.70 10.07 6.99
CA ALA A 492 -9.02 9.55 6.66
C ALA A 492 -9.92 9.48 7.90
N TRP A 493 -11.23 9.45 7.69
CA TRP A 493 -12.22 9.34 8.76
C TRP A 493 -13.49 8.61 8.33
N ALA A 494 -14.25 8.15 9.31
CA ALA A 494 -15.58 7.59 9.11
C ALA A 494 -16.53 8.04 10.21
N ALA A 495 -17.80 8.25 9.86
CA ALA A 495 -18.84 8.68 10.80
C ALA A 495 -20.15 7.92 10.59
N ALA A 496 -20.81 7.53 11.67
CA ALA A 496 -22.14 6.94 11.62
C ALA A 496 -22.91 7.13 12.93
N ARG A 497 -24.24 7.22 12.83
CA ARG A 497 -25.14 7.26 14.01
C ARG A 497 -25.14 5.92 14.74
N HIS A 498 -25.12 4.80 14.01
CA HIS A 498 -25.37 3.46 14.55
C HIS A 498 -24.11 2.57 14.76
N PHE A 499 -22.88 3.13 14.79
CA PHE A 499 -21.70 2.32 15.14
C PHE A 499 -21.81 1.71 16.55
N ILE A 500 -21.72 0.39 16.65
CA ILE A 500 -21.11 -0.31 17.79
C ILE A 500 -19.61 0.02 17.76
N TRP A 501 -19.00 0.19 18.93
CA TRP A 501 -17.59 0.48 19.07
C TRP A 501 -17.00 -0.35 20.20
N ASP A 502 -15.89 -1.05 19.94
CA ASP A 502 -15.08 -1.75 20.94
C ASP A 502 -13.57 -1.48 20.77
N ALA A 503 -12.77 -1.86 21.78
CA ALA A 503 -11.33 -1.59 21.81
C ALA A 503 -10.53 -2.57 22.68
N VAL A 504 -9.22 -2.72 22.41
CA VAL A 504 -8.27 -3.56 23.17
C VAL A 504 -6.85 -2.97 23.22
N GLY A 505 -6.11 -3.29 24.29
CA GLY A 505 -4.73 -2.88 24.49
C GLY A 505 -3.75 -3.72 23.65
N VAL A 506 -2.84 -3.03 22.96
CA VAL A 506 -1.87 -3.62 22.03
C VAL A 506 -0.44 -3.22 22.43
N ASN A 507 0.51 -4.15 22.31
CA ASN A 507 1.93 -3.93 22.66
C ASN A 507 2.14 -3.40 24.09
N GLY A 508 1.38 -3.92 25.06
CA GLY A 508 1.40 -3.46 26.45
C GLY A 508 0.64 -2.15 26.69
N GLY A 509 -0.35 -1.83 25.85
CA GLY A 509 -1.19 -0.62 25.97
C GLY A 509 -0.58 0.64 25.34
N LYS A 510 0.50 0.51 24.58
CA LYS A 510 1.08 1.60 23.77
C LYS A 510 0.13 2.03 22.66
N THR A 511 -0.45 1.05 21.98
CA THR A 511 -1.45 1.24 20.93
C THR A 511 -2.80 0.74 21.45
N LEU A 512 -3.88 1.39 21.03
CA LEU A 512 -5.25 0.92 21.24
C LEU A 512 -5.82 0.49 19.89
N ALA A 513 -6.04 -0.82 19.69
CA ALA A 513 -6.80 -1.31 18.55
C ALA A 513 -8.30 -1.14 18.85
N MET A 514 -9.09 -0.77 17.83
CA MET A 514 -10.51 -0.45 17.94
C MET A 514 -11.26 -0.94 16.72
N SER A 515 -12.54 -1.31 16.87
CA SER A 515 -13.43 -1.56 15.73
C SER A 515 -14.72 -0.76 15.84
N PHE A 516 -15.21 -0.26 14.71
CA PHE A 516 -16.46 0.49 14.57
C PHE A 516 -17.34 -0.17 13.52
N TYR A 517 -18.53 -0.65 13.89
CA TYR A 517 -19.34 -1.49 12.99
C TYR A 517 -20.85 -1.41 13.23
N PRO A 518 -21.71 -1.64 12.22
CA PRO A 518 -23.15 -1.57 12.36
C PRO A 518 -23.76 -2.80 13.09
N PRO A 519 -24.99 -2.69 13.65
CA PRO A 519 -25.66 -3.75 14.41
C PRO A 519 -25.80 -5.10 13.70
N SER A 520 -25.88 -5.13 12.37
CA SER A 520 -25.94 -6.33 11.53
C SER A 520 -24.59 -7.03 11.34
N ALA A 521 -23.47 -6.33 11.48
CA ALA A 521 -22.12 -6.87 11.35
C ALA A 521 -21.60 -7.54 12.64
N GLU A 522 -22.16 -7.15 13.79
CA GLU A 522 -21.83 -7.64 15.14
C GLU A 522 -21.54 -9.15 15.28
N PRO A 523 -22.28 -10.09 14.65
CA PRO A 523 -22.05 -11.52 14.85
C PRO A 523 -20.63 -12.00 14.55
N GLN A 524 -19.94 -11.32 13.61
CA GLN A 524 -18.54 -11.54 13.25
C GLN A 524 -17.63 -10.38 13.71
N TRP A 525 -18.08 -9.13 13.63
CA TRP A 525 -17.21 -7.97 13.83
C TRP A 525 -16.75 -7.71 15.27
N LYS A 526 -17.43 -8.29 16.27
CA LYS A 526 -16.94 -8.38 17.67
C LYS A 526 -15.51 -8.95 17.79
N ASP A 527 -15.09 -9.77 16.82
CA ASP A 527 -13.77 -10.43 16.82
C ASP A 527 -12.72 -9.59 16.03
N ALA A 528 -13.14 -8.59 15.25
CA ALA A 528 -12.27 -7.78 14.39
C ALA A 528 -11.23 -6.95 15.18
N THR A 529 -11.54 -6.56 16.42
CA THR A 529 -10.58 -5.89 17.31
C THR A 529 -9.48 -6.82 17.81
N GLN A 530 -9.78 -8.12 18.00
CA GLN A 530 -8.75 -9.14 18.28
C GLN A 530 -7.94 -9.50 17.03
N TYR A 531 -8.56 -9.42 15.85
CA TYR A 531 -7.87 -9.60 14.57
C TYR A 531 -6.85 -8.48 14.33
N ALA A 532 -7.25 -7.22 14.53
CA ALA A 532 -6.39 -6.04 14.49
C ALA A 532 -5.20 -6.17 15.46
N LYS A 533 -5.48 -6.53 16.73
CA LYS A 533 -4.45 -6.82 17.73
C LYS A 533 -3.48 -7.92 17.28
N THR A 534 -4.00 -9.05 16.78
CA THR A 534 -3.18 -10.19 16.33
C THR A 534 -2.18 -9.75 15.25
N ALA A 535 -2.67 -9.07 14.20
CA ALA A 535 -1.86 -8.58 13.09
C ALA A 535 -0.79 -7.59 13.58
N ILE A 536 -1.19 -6.58 14.35
CA ILE A 536 -0.30 -5.51 14.82
C ILE A 536 0.81 -6.06 15.74
N GLU A 537 0.52 -6.98 16.66
CA GLU A 537 1.53 -7.56 17.56
C GLU A 537 2.48 -8.51 16.82
N TYR A 538 1.99 -9.25 15.81
CA TYR A 538 2.83 -10.05 14.93
C TYR A 538 3.81 -9.19 14.13
N TYR A 539 3.33 -8.21 13.35
CA TYR A 539 4.19 -7.36 12.52
C TYR A 539 5.11 -6.45 13.35
N SER A 540 4.66 -5.98 14.52
CA SER A 540 5.51 -5.26 15.50
C SER A 540 6.70 -6.08 15.97
N THR A 541 6.54 -7.40 16.02
CA THR A 541 7.58 -8.35 16.42
C THR A 541 8.45 -8.78 15.25
N GLN A 542 7.86 -8.98 14.05
CA GLN A 542 8.60 -9.48 12.89
C GLN A 542 9.38 -8.42 12.14
N TRP A 543 8.87 -7.19 11.99
CA TRP A 543 9.41 -6.23 11.02
C TRP A 543 9.91 -4.93 11.67
N SER A 544 9.03 -4.18 12.34
CA SER A 544 9.36 -2.95 13.07
C SER A 544 8.20 -2.61 14.00
N PRO A 545 8.39 -2.03 15.20
CA PRO A 545 7.28 -1.70 16.09
C PRO A 545 6.22 -0.80 15.44
N TYR A 546 4.93 -1.12 15.63
CA TYR A 546 3.83 -0.26 15.20
C TYR A 546 3.97 1.14 15.83
N PRO A 547 4.04 2.23 15.03
CA PRO A 547 4.49 3.53 15.54
C PRO A 547 3.37 4.35 16.20
N TYR A 548 2.10 4.04 15.94
CA TYR A 548 0.99 4.95 16.27
C TYR A 548 0.23 4.56 17.55
N PRO A 549 -0.38 5.52 18.29
CA PRO A 549 -1.07 5.26 19.54
C PRO A 549 -2.49 4.66 19.40
N TYR A 550 -3.04 4.59 18.18
CA TYR A 550 -4.37 4.05 17.85
C TYR A 550 -4.32 3.26 16.53
N ALA A 551 -5.24 2.30 16.37
CA ALA A 551 -5.45 1.54 15.15
C ALA A 551 -6.95 1.21 15.02
N SER A 552 -7.64 1.78 14.03
CA SER A 552 -9.11 1.72 13.92
C SER A 552 -9.55 0.90 12.72
N ASN A 553 -10.33 -0.16 12.91
CA ASN A 553 -10.98 -0.92 11.85
C ASN A 553 -12.44 -0.46 11.72
N VAL A 554 -12.84 0.05 10.57
CA VAL A 554 -14.22 0.49 10.33
C VAL A 554 -14.91 -0.48 9.38
N ASN A 555 -16.14 -0.84 9.72
CA ASN A 555 -17.00 -1.55 8.80
C ASN A 555 -17.92 -0.61 8.03
N GLY A 556 -17.90 -0.76 6.71
CA GLY A 556 -18.83 -0.15 5.78
C GLY A 556 -18.76 -0.82 4.41
N ILE A 557 -18.77 -0.01 3.36
CA ILE A 557 -18.89 -0.46 1.97
C ILE A 557 -17.53 -0.74 1.32
N GLU A 558 -16.42 -0.17 1.81
CA GLU A 558 -15.10 -0.39 1.20
C GLU A 558 -14.61 -1.83 1.33
N GLY A 559 -14.08 -2.41 0.23
CA GLY A 559 -13.70 -3.83 0.22
C GLY A 559 -12.61 -4.20 1.23
N GLY A 560 -11.65 -3.30 1.39
CA GLY A 560 -10.39 -3.35 2.13
C GLY A 560 -9.62 -2.12 1.65
N MET A 561 -9.16 -1.27 2.55
CA MET A 561 -8.57 0.04 2.23
C MET A 561 -7.82 0.64 3.43
N GLU A 562 -6.66 1.22 3.16
CA GLU A 562 -5.63 1.56 4.14
C GLU A 562 -5.36 3.07 4.27
N TYR A 563 -5.29 3.57 5.51
CA TYR A 563 -4.82 4.93 5.84
C TYR A 563 -4.06 4.94 7.17
N PRO A 564 -3.31 6.01 7.50
CA PRO A 564 -2.60 6.09 8.78
C PRO A 564 -3.58 5.99 9.97
N MET A 565 -3.37 5.00 10.84
CA MET A 565 -4.20 4.68 12.02
C MET A 565 -5.65 4.25 11.77
N ILE A 566 -6.12 4.14 10.54
CA ILE A 566 -7.50 3.76 10.21
C ILE A 566 -7.58 2.95 8.92
N VAL A 567 -8.40 1.89 8.94
CA VAL A 567 -8.66 1.02 7.79
C VAL A 567 -10.16 0.82 7.61
N PHE A 568 -10.61 0.64 6.37
CA PHE A 568 -12.01 0.39 6.02
C PHE A 568 -12.15 -1.03 5.46
N CYS A 569 -13.01 -1.86 6.05
CA CYS A 569 -13.21 -3.26 5.62
C CYS A 569 -14.70 -3.63 5.51
N ARG A 570 -15.12 -4.19 4.37
CA ARG A 570 -16.49 -4.67 4.18
C ARG A 570 -16.80 -5.89 5.04
N ASN A 571 -18.06 -6.00 5.45
CA ASN A 571 -18.56 -7.11 6.25
C ASN A 571 -18.39 -8.44 5.50
N ARG A 572 -18.00 -9.49 6.23
CA ARG A 572 -17.67 -10.83 5.71
C ARG A 572 -18.19 -11.86 6.70
N THR A 573 -18.96 -12.83 6.21
CA THR A 573 -19.60 -13.88 7.04
C THR A 573 -18.68 -15.05 7.37
N ASP A 574 -17.52 -15.14 6.74
CA ASP A 574 -16.45 -16.08 7.03
C ASP A 574 -15.35 -15.41 7.88
N PRO A 575 -14.99 -15.95 9.05
CA PRO A 575 -13.92 -15.40 9.89
C PRO A 575 -12.54 -15.47 9.24
N HIS A 576 -12.26 -16.44 8.35
CA HIS A 576 -10.99 -16.51 7.62
C HIS A 576 -10.87 -15.32 6.66
N ALA A 577 -11.91 -15.04 5.87
CA ALA A 577 -11.98 -13.86 5.01
C ALA A 577 -11.95 -12.54 5.82
N LEU A 578 -12.64 -12.45 6.97
CA LEU A 578 -12.64 -11.24 7.81
C LEU A 578 -11.27 -10.96 8.44
N TYR A 579 -10.54 -12.00 8.84
CA TYR A 579 -9.14 -11.84 9.24
C TYR A 579 -8.24 -11.51 8.05
N SER A 580 -8.40 -12.18 6.91
CA SER A 580 -7.58 -11.97 5.69
C SER A 580 -7.67 -10.55 5.10
N VAL A 581 -8.73 -9.79 5.40
CA VAL A 581 -8.80 -8.35 5.09
C VAL A 581 -8.15 -7.55 6.22
N THR A 582 -8.58 -7.74 7.48
CA THR A 582 -8.06 -7.00 8.64
C THR A 582 -6.54 -7.08 8.79
N ASP A 583 -5.96 -8.26 8.55
CA ASP A 583 -4.52 -8.54 8.62
C ASP A 583 -3.72 -7.93 7.44
N HIS A 584 -4.38 -7.69 6.31
CA HIS A 584 -3.83 -6.99 5.16
C HIS A 584 -3.87 -5.48 5.39
N GLU A 585 -5.04 -4.91 5.70
CA GLU A 585 -5.17 -3.45 5.82
C GLU A 585 -4.28 -2.89 6.96
N PHE A 586 -4.14 -3.62 8.08
CA PHE A 586 -3.18 -3.22 9.12
C PHE A 586 -1.72 -3.53 8.77
N GLY A 587 -1.47 -4.54 7.94
CA GLY A 587 -0.16 -4.80 7.34
C GLY A 587 0.35 -3.61 6.50
N HIS A 588 -0.57 -2.82 5.92
CA HIS A 588 -0.19 -1.61 5.20
C HIS A 588 0.42 -0.49 6.08
N THR A 589 0.43 -0.65 7.41
CA THR A 589 1.15 0.27 8.30
C THR A 589 2.64 0.32 7.97
N TRP A 590 3.25 -0.78 7.52
CA TRP A 590 4.69 -0.82 7.20
C TRP A 590 4.97 -0.29 5.78
N PHE A 591 4.19 -0.75 4.80
CA PHE A 591 4.18 -0.26 3.43
C PHE A 591 2.72 0.03 3.08
N PRO A 592 2.31 1.27 2.75
CA PRO A 592 3.14 2.40 2.37
C PRO A 592 3.20 3.49 3.45
N MET A 593 2.69 3.23 4.66
CA MET A 593 2.51 4.28 5.68
C MET A 593 3.80 4.62 6.43
N VAL A 594 4.61 3.63 6.84
CA VAL A 594 5.95 3.88 7.41
C VAL A 594 7.01 4.02 6.32
N VAL A 595 6.93 3.27 5.23
CA VAL A 595 7.84 3.39 4.08
C VAL A 595 7.05 3.90 2.88
N GLY A 596 7.21 5.17 2.54
CA GLY A 596 6.37 5.89 1.58
C GLY A 596 6.69 5.58 0.12
N ASN A 597 6.38 4.37 -0.33
CA ASN A 597 6.52 3.99 -1.74
C ASN A 597 5.67 4.89 -2.67
N ASN A 598 6.01 4.96 -3.95
CA ASN A 598 5.13 5.55 -4.96
C ASN A 598 4.18 4.48 -5.52
N GLU A 599 3.00 4.30 -4.91
CA GLU A 599 2.06 3.26 -5.32
C GLU A 599 1.53 3.42 -6.76
N ARG A 600 1.37 4.67 -7.22
CA ARG A 600 0.84 5.01 -8.54
C ARG A 600 1.72 4.40 -9.65
N LEU A 601 3.04 4.43 -9.47
CA LEU A 601 4.04 3.88 -10.41
C LEU A 601 4.53 2.47 -10.05
N HIS A 602 4.56 2.14 -8.76
CA HIS A 602 5.24 0.97 -8.20
C HIS A 602 4.42 0.26 -7.12
N GLY A 603 3.09 0.18 -7.28
CA GLY A 603 2.16 -0.42 -6.31
C GLY A 603 2.50 -1.85 -5.84
N TRP A 604 3.33 -2.60 -6.58
CA TRP A 604 3.87 -3.86 -6.09
C TRP A 604 4.77 -3.74 -4.85
N MET A 605 5.46 -2.59 -4.67
CA MET A 605 6.26 -2.28 -3.48
C MET A 605 5.37 -2.02 -2.26
N ASP A 606 4.06 -1.94 -2.46
CA ASP A 606 3.09 -1.84 -1.39
C ASP A 606 2.36 -3.17 -1.25
N GLU A 607 1.47 -3.46 -2.20
CA GLU A 607 0.61 -4.62 -2.28
C GLU A 607 1.34 -5.96 -2.26
N GLY A 608 2.53 -6.00 -2.86
CA GLY A 608 3.36 -7.19 -2.96
C GLY A 608 4.24 -7.41 -1.73
N PHE A 609 4.75 -6.35 -1.10
CA PHE A 609 5.39 -6.44 0.21
C PHE A 609 4.37 -6.81 1.29
N ASN A 610 3.19 -6.20 1.28
CA ASN A 610 2.14 -6.54 2.22
C ASN A 610 1.62 -7.96 2.00
N SER A 611 1.30 -8.36 0.76
CA SER A 611 0.87 -9.74 0.46
C SER A 611 1.95 -10.80 0.76
N PHE A 612 3.23 -10.44 0.71
CA PHE A 612 4.35 -11.25 1.23
C PHE A 612 4.33 -11.34 2.77
N MET A 613 4.14 -10.23 3.49
CA MET A 613 4.00 -10.27 4.95
C MET A 613 2.77 -11.09 5.39
N ASN A 614 1.65 -10.96 4.65
CA ASN A 614 0.40 -11.68 4.92
C ASN A 614 0.55 -13.21 4.78
N HIS A 615 1.48 -13.68 3.94
CA HIS A 615 1.80 -15.09 3.75
C HIS A 615 2.24 -15.77 5.06
N TYR A 616 2.94 -15.03 5.94
CA TYR A 616 3.51 -15.57 7.18
C TYR A 616 2.72 -15.19 8.45
N SER A 617 1.89 -14.14 8.41
CA SER A 617 0.94 -13.79 9.48
C SER A 617 -0.30 -14.67 9.45
N PHE A 618 -0.90 -14.92 8.28
CA PHE A 618 -2.20 -15.59 8.19
C PHE A 618 -2.21 -16.98 8.88
N PRO A 619 -1.20 -17.86 8.67
CA PRO A 619 -1.10 -19.13 9.37
C PRO A 619 -0.85 -19.03 10.89
N ARG A 620 -0.52 -17.85 11.44
CA ARG A 620 -0.42 -17.65 12.90
C ARG A 620 -1.78 -17.60 13.59
N LYS A 621 -2.83 -17.21 12.86
CA LYS A 621 -4.21 -17.21 13.35
C LYS A 621 -4.97 -18.46 12.93
N PHE A 622 -4.76 -18.91 11.69
CA PHE A 622 -5.45 -20.08 11.11
C PHE A 622 -4.43 -21.03 10.44
N PRO A 623 -3.66 -21.81 11.23
CA PRO A 623 -2.59 -22.67 10.70
C PRO A 623 -3.09 -23.78 9.77
N ASP A 624 -4.32 -24.26 9.98
CA ASP A 624 -4.93 -25.34 9.19
C ASP A 624 -5.78 -24.82 8.01
N ALA A 625 -5.85 -23.50 7.79
CA ALA A 625 -6.62 -22.90 6.71
C ALA A 625 -5.74 -22.66 5.46
N PRO A 626 -6.27 -22.83 4.24
CA PRO A 626 -5.54 -22.50 3.02
C PRO A 626 -5.28 -20.99 2.94
N LEU A 627 -4.09 -20.62 2.44
CA LEU A 627 -3.73 -19.21 2.24
C LEU A 627 -4.70 -18.52 1.26
N PRO A 628 -5.10 -17.26 1.53
CA PRO A 628 -5.94 -16.50 0.62
C PRO A 628 -5.22 -16.26 -0.72
N SER A 629 -5.92 -16.40 -1.84
CA SER A 629 -5.32 -16.61 -3.19
C SER A 629 -4.49 -15.46 -3.79
N SER A 630 -4.34 -14.34 -3.08
CA SER A 630 -3.43 -13.24 -3.43
C SER A 630 -2.18 -13.15 -2.54
N ARG A 631 -2.09 -13.92 -1.45
CA ARG A 631 -1.04 -13.84 -0.43
C ARG A 631 0.12 -14.79 -0.71
N GLY A 632 0.75 -14.61 -1.88
CA GLY A 632 1.89 -15.43 -2.30
C GLY A 632 1.52 -16.89 -2.62
N VAL A 633 0.34 -17.13 -3.22
CA VAL A 633 -0.14 -18.49 -3.51
C VAL A 633 0.38 -18.94 -4.88
N GLN A 634 1.28 -19.92 -4.85
CA GLN A 634 2.07 -20.39 -5.99
C GLN A 634 1.21 -20.95 -7.13
N GLU A 635 0.18 -21.77 -6.84
CA GLU A 635 -0.72 -22.31 -7.86
C GLU A 635 -1.61 -21.22 -8.47
N THR A 636 -1.86 -20.14 -7.74
CA THR A 636 -2.60 -18.98 -8.26
C THR A 636 -1.71 -18.14 -9.18
N TYR A 637 -0.40 -18.06 -8.93
CA TYR A 637 0.55 -17.52 -9.90
C TYR A 637 0.65 -18.43 -11.13
N LEU A 638 0.86 -19.74 -10.96
CA LEU A 638 0.99 -20.70 -12.07
C LEU A 638 -0.19 -20.67 -13.04
N LYS A 639 -1.43 -20.61 -12.54
CA LYS A 639 -2.66 -20.51 -13.38
C LYS A 639 -2.66 -19.26 -14.27
N ASN A 640 -2.21 -18.13 -13.74
CA ASN A 640 -2.04 -16.90 -14.53
C ASN A 640 -0.85 -17.03 -15.50
N ALA A 641 0.29 -17.55 -15.02
CA ALA A 641 1.49 -17.73 -15.82
C ALA A 641 1.22 -18.53 -17.09
N VAL A 642 0.59 -19.72 -17.00
CA VAL A 642 0.29 -20.54 -18.18
C VAL A 642 -0.72 -19.92 -19.14
N SER A 643 -1.56 -18.97 -18.69
CA SER A 643 -2.64 -18.37 -19.51
C SER A 643 -2.14 -17.56 -20.70
N GLY A 644 -0.94 -16.96 -20.59
CA GLY A 644 -0.40 -16.03 -21.60
C GLY A 644 -0.74 -14.55 -21.38
N ASP A 645 -1.70 -14.20 -20.50
CA ASP A 645 -2.10 -12.80 -20.25
C ASP A 645 -1.31 -12.13 -19.11
N GLU A 646 -0.07 -12.56 -18.83
CA GLU A 646 0.74 -11.90 -17.79
C GLU A 646 1.02 -10.42 -18.10
N GLN A 647 1.20 -9.64 -17.02
CA GLN A 647 1.85 -8.33 -17.04
C GLN A 647 3.06 -8.34 -16.12
N ARG A 648 4.02 -7.45 -16.43
CA ARG A 648 5.27 -7.29 -15.68
C ARG A 648 4.96 -6.60 -14.36
N ILE A 649 5.61 -7.01 -13.27
CA ILE A 649 5.46 -6.40 -11.93
C ILE A 649 5.80 -4.90 -11.99
N MET A 650 6.81 -4.53 -12.78
CA MET A 650 7.24 -3.14 -12.99
C MET A 650 6.31 -2.29 -13.88
N SER A 651 5.09 -2.75 -14.18
CA SER A 651 4.09 -1.93 -14.90
C SER A 651 3.34 -1.04 -13.89
N PRO A 652 3.14 0.28 -14.15
CA PRO A 652 2.35 1.14 -13.28
C PRO A 652 0.93 0.64 -13.06
N ALA A 653 0.34 0.94 -11.90
CA ALA A 653 -1.00 0.47 -11.53
C ALA A 653 -2.08 0.92 -12.54
N ASP A 654 -1.97 2.16 -13.03
CA ASP A 654 -2.85 2.75 -14.08
C ASP A 654 -2.61 2.21 -15.51
N ARG A 655 -1.81 1.14 -15.65
CA ARG A 655 -1.50 0.47 -16.91
C ARG A 655 -1.82 -1.02 -16.87
N MET A 656 -2.67 -1.44 -15.93
CA MET A 656 -3.16 -2.81 -15.82
C MET A 656 -4.40 -3.01 -16.71
N ARG A 657 -4.28 -3.93 -17.68
CA ARG A 657 -5.30 -4.22 -18.71
C ARG A 657 -6.59 -4.78 -18.12
N SER A 658 -6.51 -5.49 -16.99
CA SER A 658 -7.67 -6.07 -16.30
C SER A 658 -7.44 -6.20 -14.80
N ASN A 659 -8.55 -6.49 -14.09
CA ASN A 659 -8.56 -6.77 -12.66
C ASN A 659 -7.65 -7.95 -12.25
N GLU A 660 -7.51 -8.97 -13.09
CA GLU A 660 -6.65 -10.12 -12.79
C GLU A 660 -5.17 -9.80 -13.04
N ASN A 661 -4.83 -9.04 -14.09
CA ASN A 661 -3.45 -8.60 -14.30
C ASN A 661 -3.00 -7.69 -13.15
N TRP A 662 -3.88 -6.77 -12.71
CA TRP A 662 -3.67 -5.93 -11.53
C TRP A 662 -3.43 -6.79 -10.28
N ARG A 663 -4.33 -7.73 -9.96
CA ARG A 663 -4.24 -8.61 -8.77
C ARG A 663 -2.96 -9.46 -8.79
N GLN A 664 -2.55 -9.94 -9.96
CA GLN A 664 -1.37 -10.79 -10.07
C GLN A 664 -0.06 -9.98 -10.08
N ALA A 665 -0.01 -8.85 -10.79
CA ALA A 665 1.20 -8.04 -10.92
C ALA A 665 1.52 -7.20 -9.67
N LEU A 666 0.49 -6.71 -8.94
CA LEU A 666 0.69 -5.95 -7.70
C LEU A 666 0.80 -6.85 -6.46
N TYR A 667 0.01 -7.92 -6.33
CA TYR A 667 -0.06 -8.72 -5.10
C TYR A 667 0.71 -10.04 -5.28
N ASN A 668 0.15 -10.94 -6.10
CA ASN A 668 0.44 -12.36 -5.95
C ASN A 668 1.79 -12.77 -6.54
N LYS A 669 2.14 -12.29 -7.75
CA LYS A 669 3.45 -12.55 -8.37
C LYS A 669 4.61 -11.92 -7.58
N PRO A 670 4.59 -10.66 -7.12
CA PRO A 670 5.66 -10.14 -6.27
C PRO A 670 5.71 -10.87 -4.92
N ALA A 671 4.57 -11.20 -4.30
CA ALA A 671 4.57 -11.99 -3.05
C ALA A 671 5.19 -13.38 -3.24
N VAL A 672 4.80 -14.15 -4.28
CA VAL A 672 5.44 -15.44 -4.62
C VAL A 672 6.94 -15.26 -4.87
N GLY A 673 7.34 -14.19 -5.57
CA GLY A 673 8.75 -13.89 -5.80
C GLY A 673 9.54 -13.67 -4.51
N LEU A 674 8.98 -12.95 -3.54
CA LEU A 674 9.65 -12.67 -2.28
C LEU A 674 9.65 -13.89 -1.34
N VAL A 675 8.61 -14.73 -1.36
CA VAL A 675 8.60 -16.04 -0.71
C VAL A 675 9.71 -16.93 -1.29
N LEU A 676 9.84 -17.01 -2.62
CA LEU A 676 10.94 -17.72 -3.28
C LEU A 676 12.31 -17.15 -2.90
N LEU A 677 12.47 -15.83 -2.89
CA LEU A 677 13.74 -15.19 -2.54
C LEU A 677 14.15 -15.49 -1.10
N ARG A 678 13.20 -15.42 -0.16
CA ARG A 678 13.41 -15.69 1.26
C ARG A 678 13.64 -17.17 1.55
N ASP A 679 12.72 -18.03 1.16
CA ASP A 679 12.66 -19.41 1.65
C ASP A 679 13.38 -20.40 0.73
N GLN A 680 13.57 -20.08 -0.55
CA GLN A 680 14.06 -21.04 -1.55
C GLN A 680 15.38 -20.64 -2.24
N ILE A 681 15.65 -19.35 -2.44
CA ILE A 681 16.90 -18.84 -3.02
C ILE A 681 17.93 -18.57 -1.92
N THR A 682 17.55 -17.83 -0.87
CA THR A 682 18.43 -17.47 0.26
C THR A 682 18.10 -18.29 1.52
N SER A 683 17.77 -17.65 2.65
CA SER A 683 17.14 -18.28 3.81
C SER A 683 16.46 -17.21 4.69
N PRO A 684 15.50 -17.56 5.57
CA PRO A 684 14.90 -16.65 6.54
C PRO A 684 15.92 -15.86 7.37
N GLU A 685 17.00 -16.52 7.79
CA GLU A 685 18.06 -15.94 8.62
C GLU A 685 18.92 -14.91 7.86
N ARG A 686 19.02 -15.04 6.53
CA ARG A 686 19.69 -14.08 5.66
C ARG A 686 18.75 -12.95 5.24
N PHE A 687 17.52 -13.28 4.85
CA PHE A 687 16.56 -12.34 4.29
C PHE A 687 15.96 -11.40 5.35
N ASP A 688 15.46 -11.93 6.47
CA ASP A 688 14.67 -11.12 7.41
C ASP A 688 15.47 -9.96 8.04
N PRO A 689 16.77 -10.08 8.40
CA PRO A 689 17.56 -8.93 8.84
C PRO A 689 17.72 -7.85 7.76
N VAL A 690 17.81 -8.25 6.49
CA VAL A 690 18.02 -7.34 5.36
C VAL A 690 16.72 -6.62 4.97
N PHE A 691 15.58 -7.31 5.04
CA PHE A 691 14.26 -6.70 4.86
C PHE A 691 13.94 -5.69 5.99
N ARG A 692 14.32 -6.01 7.24
CA ARG A 692 14.27 -5.05 8.37
C ARG A 692 15.20 -3.86 8.16
N GLU A 693 16.39 -4.07 7.58
CA GLU A 693 17.34 -2.99 7.25
C GLU A 693 16.80 -2.09 6.13
N TYR A 694 16.11 -2.63 5.11
CA TYR A 694 15.38 -1.84 4.12
C TYR A 694 14.32 -0.95 4.77
N ILE A 695 13.47 -1.52 5.64
CA ILE A 695 12.49 -0.75 6.42
C ILE A 695 13.20 0.34 7.23
N ARG A 696 14.26 0.01 7.98
CA ARG A 696 15.00 0.97 8.81
C ARG A 696 15.62 2.10 8.01
N ARG A 697 16.16 1.83 6.81
CA ARG A 697 16.71 2.84 5.88
C ARG A 697 15.62 3.80 5.43
N TRP A 698 14.47 3.27 5.01
CA TRP A 698 13.43 4.02 4.30
C TRP A 698 12.19 4.42 5.12
N SER A 699 12.16 4.12 6.42
CA SER A 699 11.15 4.67 7.35
C SER A 699 11.07 6.19 7.24
N TYR A 700 9.84 6.68 7.01
CA TYR A 700 9.41 8.06 6.77
C TYR A 700 10.09 8.74 5.58
N LYS A 701 10.38 7.97 4.51
CA LYS A 701 11.04 8.41 3.26
C LYS A 701 10.42 7.74 2.03
N HIS A 702 10.90 8.14 0.85
CA HIS A 702 10.37 7.71 -0.45
C HIS A 702 11.39 6.86 -1.27
N PRO A 703 11.43 5.52 -1.11
CA PRO A 703 12.30 4.63 -1.89
C PRO A 703 11.80 4.43 -3.32
N ALA A 704 12.73 4.14 -4.23
CA ALA A 704 12.45 3.60 -5.56
C ALA A 704 12.79 2.08 -5.61
N PRO A 705 12.29 1.32 -6.61
CA PRO A 705 12.62 -0.10 -6.79
C PRO A 705 14.11 -0.42 -6.71
N ALA A 706 14.95 0.45 -7.27
CA ALA A 706 16.40 0.30 -7.25
C ALA A 706 17.02 0.33 -5.83
N ASP A 707 16.42 1.06 -4.90
CA ASP A 707 16.90 1.15 -3.51
C ASP A 707 16.58 -0.11 -2.72
N PHE A 708 15.42 -0.73 -3.00
CA PHE A 708 15.06 -2.05 -2.50
C PHE A 708 16.00 -3.12 -3.06
N PHE A 709 16.13 -3.23 -4.39
CA PHE A 709 16.98 -4.24 -5.03
C PHE A 709 18.44 -4.13 -4.54
N ARG A 710 18.98 -2.91 -4.43
CA ARG A 710 20.30 -2.66 -3.85
C ARG A 710 20.41 -3.05 -2.38
N THR A 711 19.43 -2.72 -1.54
CA THR A 711 19.47 -3.11 -0.12
C THR A 711 19.44 -4.63 0.04
N MET A 712 18.67 -5.34 -0.78
CA MET A 712 18.65 -6.80 -0.78
C MET A 712 20.00 -7.38 -1.24
N GLU A 713 20.58 -6.93 -2.36
CA GLU A 713 21.88 -7.41 -2.83
C GLU A 713 23.03 -7.10 -1.85
N ASP A 714 23.08 -5.87 -1.32
CA ASP A 714 24.05 -5.40 -0.30
C ASP A 714 24.02 -6.24 0.97
N GLY A 715 22.83 -6.43 1.54
CA GLY A 715 22.67 -7.14 2.81
C GLY A 715 22.75 -8.66 2.69
N LEU A 716 22.35 -9.23 1.55
CA LEU A 716 22.45 -10.68 1.30
C LEU A 716 23.86 -11.10 0.86
N GLY A 717 24.59 -10.23 0.14
CA GLY A 717 25.87 -10.56 -0.49
C GLY A 717 25.72 -11.37 -1.78
N GLU A 718 24.64 -11.15 -2.53
CA GLU A 718 24.26 -11.94 -3.72
C GLU A 718 24.14 -11.05 -4.97
N ASP A 719 24.38 -11.60 -6.18
CA ASP A 719 23.96 -10.97 -7.44
C ASP A 719 22.57 -11.47 -7.81
N LEU A 720 21.55 -10.65 -7.56
CA LEU A 720 20.15 -11.00 -7.84
C LEU A 720 19.68 -10.40 -9.17
N SER A 721 20.58 -9.89 -10.01
CA SER A 721 20.26 -9.29 -11.31
C SER A 721 19.43 -10.21 -12.22
N TRP A 722 19.71 -11.52 -12.20
CA TRP A 722 18.96 -12.53 -12.93
C TRP A 722 17.52 -12.66 -12.41
N PHE A 723 17.35 -12.64 -11.09
CA PHE A 723 16.07 -12.79 -10.41
C PHE A 723 15.19 -11.56 -10.63
N TRP A 724 15.72 -10.36 -10.38
CA TRP A 724 15.00 -9.11 -10.63
C TRP A 724 14.60 -9.00 -12.11
N ARG A 725 15.52 -9.27 -13.04
CA ARG A 725 15.26 -9.23 -14.49
C ARG A 725 14.12 -10.15 -14.89
N SER A 726 14.23 -11.46 -14.64
CA SER A 726 13.23 -12.43 -15.09
C SER A 726 11.91 -12.35 -14.31
N TRP A 727 11.92 -11.99 -13.03
CA TRP A 727 10.71 -12.00 -12.21
C TRP A 727 9.93 -10.67 -12.27
N PHE A 728 10.61 -9.52 -12.22
CA PHE A 728 9.97 -8.21 -12.10
C PHE A 728 9.86 -7.44 -13.42
N TYR A 729 10.88 -7.50 -14.28
CA TYR A 729 10.94 -6.73 -15.54
C TYR A 729 10.39 -7.46 -16.77
N THR A 730 10.11 -8.76 -16.67
CA THR A 730 9.57 -9.58 -17.78
C THR A 730 8.35 -10.42 -17.37
N THR A 731 7.87 -11.22 -18.32
CA THR A 731 6.88 -12.29 -18.13
C THR A 731 7.51 -13.63 -18.56
N GLU A 732 8.81 -13.80 -18.26
CA GLU A 732 9.49 -15.09 -18.41
C GLU A 732 8.94 -16.11 -17.41
N ARG A 733 9.14 -17.40 -17.72
CA ARG A 733 8.64 -18.53 -16.93
C ARG A 733 9.78 -19.50 -16.64
N LEU A 734 9.64 -20.22 -15.53
CA LEU A 734 10.50 -21.32 -15.10
C LEU A 734 9.97 -22.65 -15.66
N ASP A 735 10.87 -23.45 -16.21
CA ASP A 735 10.60 -24.78 -16.78
C ASP A 735 11.94 -25.55 -16.79
N GLN A 736 12.11 -26.49 -15.86
CA GLN A 736 13.36 -27.20 -15.57
C GLN A 736 13.23 -28.71 -15.83
N ALA A 737 13.80 -29.18 -16.93
CA ALA A 737 13.72 -30.57 -17.37
C ALA A 737 14.91 -31.43 -16.95
N VAL A 738 14.66 -32.73 -16.72
CA VAL A 738 15.69 -33.77 -16.74
C VAL A 738 15.67 -34.43 -18.12
N ASP A 739 16.58 -34.01 -19.00
CA ASP A 739 16.63 -34.54 -20.38
C ASP A 739 17.03 -36.03 -20.41
N SER A 740 17.98 -36.46 -19.57
CA SER A 740 18.34 -37.87 -19.41
C SER A 740 19.28 -38.14 -18.22
N VAL A 741 19.51 -39.41 -17.90
CA VAL A 741 20.62 -39.86 -17.05
C VAL A 741 21.45 -40.90 -17.81
N ALA A 742 22.77 -40.78 -17.75
CA ALA A 742 23.71 -41.81 -18.23
C ALA A 742 24.62 -42.28 -17.09
N ILE A 743 24.92 -43.57 -17.04
CA ILE A 743 25.74 -44.18 -15.99
C ILE A 743 27.03 -44.72 -16.61
N SER A 744 28.16 -44.46 -15.95
CA SER A 744 29.44 -45.12 -16.21
C SER A 744 29.88 -45.81 -14.91
N ASP A 745 30.33 -47.06 -14.99
CA ASP A 745 30.75 -47.88 -13.85
C ASP A 745 32.16 -48.49 -14.03
N SER A 746 32.81 -48.25 -15.17
CA SER A 746 34.12 -48.80 -15.55
C SER A 746 35.32 -48.33 -14.70
N ALA A 747 35.13 -47.33 -13.83
CA ALA A 747 36.14 -46.83 -12.89
C ALA A 747 35.52 -46.45 -11.52
N GLY A 748 34.44 -47.13 -11.13
CA GLY A 748 33.51 -46.67 -10.09
C GLY A 748 32.27 -46.02 -10.68
N VAL A 749 31.16 -45.98 -9.93
CA VAL A 749 29.87 -45.55 -10.46
C VAL A 749 29.78 -44.01 -10.46
N ILE A 750 29.59 -43.45 -11.65
CA ILE A 750 29.30 -42.04 -11.88
C ILE A 750 28.03 -41.94 -12.71
N SER A 751 26.98 -41.38 -12.12
CA SER A 751 25.76 -41.02 -12.85
C SER A 751 25.87 -39.57 -13.33
N ARG A 752 25.67 -39.35 -14.63
CA ARG A 752 25.59 -38.04 -15.27
C ARG A 752 24.12 -37.69 -15.47
N VAL A 753 23.63 -36.70 -14.76
CA VAL A 753 22.25 -36.20 -14.90
C VAL A 753 22.28 -34.97 -15.82
N TYR A 754 21.65 -35.08 -16.97
CA TYR A 754 21.54 -34.00 -17.96
C TYR A 754 20.28 -33.17 -17.67
N LEU A 755 20.48 -31.91 -17.34
CA LEU A 755 19.46 -30.95 -16.97
C LEU A 755 19.32 -29.87 -18.05
N ARG A 756 18.12 -29.34 -18.22
CA ARG A 756 17.85 -28.22 -19.15
C ARG A 756 16.86 -27.24 -18.56
N ASN A 757 17.22 -25.95 -18.54
CA ASN A 757 16.26 -24.87 -18.34
C ASN A 757 15.52 -24.66 -19.67
N ALA A 758 14.45 -25.43 -19.83
CA ALA A 758 13.54 -25.37 -20.95
C ALA A 758 12.67 -24.08 -20.92
N GLY A 759 12.67 -23.35 -19.80
CA GLY A 759 12.17 -22.00 -19.65
C GLY A 759 13.15 -20.89 -20.08
N ALA A 760 12.85 -19.67 -19.66
CA ALA A 760 13.75 -18.52 -19.86
C ALA A 760 14.33 -18.03 -18.52
N MET A 761 13.50 -18.04 -17.47
CA MET A 761 13.86 -17.66 -16.10
C MET A 761 14.87 -18.67 -15.52
N PRO A 762 16.08 -18.23 -15.10
CA PRO A 762 16.97 -19.07 -14.30
C PRO A 762 16.49 -19.15 -12.84
N MET A 763 16.84 -20.25 -12.18
CA MET A 763 16.55 -20.56 -10.78
C MET A 763 17.57 -21.64 -10.33
N PRO A 764 17.90 -21.77 -9.04
CA PRO A 764 18.59 -22.95 -8.52
C PRO A 764 17.83 -24.26 -8.85
N VAL A 765 18.47 -25.42 -8.66
CA VAL A 765 17.85 -26.73 -8.91
C VAL A 765 17.98 -27.60 -7.66
N GLU A 766 16.84 -28.01 -7.10
CA GLU A 766 16.80 -29.04 -6.07
C GLU A 766 16.56 -30.40 -6.72
N LEU A 767 17.50 -31.34 -6.59
CA LEU A 767 17.37 -32.70 -7.12
C LEU A 767 17.10 -33.70 -6.00
N ALA A 768 16.01 -34.47 -6.12
CA ALA A 768 15.85 -35.76 -5.47
C ALA A 768 16.37 -36.87 -6.40
N LEU A 769 17.44 -37.54 -5.98
CA LEU A 769 18.11 -38.63 -6.69
C LEU A 769 17.73 -39.95 -6.03
N LEU A 770 16.90 -40.76 -6.70
CA LEU A 770 16.58 -42.11 -6.27
C LEU A 770 17.71 -43.05 -6.73
N MET A 771 18.18 -43.91 -5.82
CA MET A 771 19.28 -44.82 -6.06
C MET A 771 18.79 -46.25 -6.35
N ASP A 772 19.66 -47.11 -6.89
CA ASP A 772 19.35 -48.50 -7.22
C ASP A 772 19.16 -49.42 -6.00
N ASP A 773 19.58 -49.00 -4.81
CA ASP A 773 19.23 -49.64 -3.52
C ASP A 773 18.00 -49.05 -2.82
N GLY A 774 17.27 -48.15 -3.48
CA GLY A 774 16.05 -47.51 -2.97
C GLY A 774 16.31 -46.36 -1.98
N THR A 775 17.57 -46.01 -1.69
CA THR A 775 17.88 -44.79 -0.94
C THR A 775 17.61 -43.54 -1.81
N THR A 776 17.44 -42.38 -1.17
CA THR A 776 17.29 -41.09 -1.86
C THR A 776 18.35 -40.11 -1.37
N GLN A 777 19.14 -39.58 -2.30
CA GLN A 777 20.08 -38.48 -2.07
C GLN A 777 19.43 -37.15 -2.51
N ARG A 778 19.68 -36.05 -1.79
CA ARG A 778 19.36 -34.71 -2.27
C ARG A 778 20.61 -33.99 -2.77
N LEU A 779 20.47 -33.18 -3.81
CA LEU A 779 21.54 -32.35 -4.37
C LEU A 779 20.97 -31.01 -4.84
N ARG A 780 21.30 -29.94 -4.12
CA ARG A 780 21.04 -28.55 -4.50
C ARG A 780 22.15 -28.07 -5.44
N LEU A 781 21.78 -27.55 -6.60
CA LEU A 781 22.69 -26.88 -7.54
C LEU A 781 22.41 -25.37 -7.55
N PRO A 782 23.45 -24.52 -7.56
CA PRO A 782 23.29 -23.07 -7.56
C PRO A 782 22.80 -22.57 -8.94
N VAL A 783 22.33 -21.33 -9.01
CA VAL A 783 21.69 -20.78 -10.22
C VAL A 783 22.68 -20.54 -11.37
N GLU A 784 23.96 -20.34 -11.03
CA GLU A 784 25.10 -20.08 -11.92
C GLU A 784 25.36 -21.21 -12.94
N ILE A 785 24.80 -22.41 -12.72
CA ILE A 785 24.87 -23.51 -13.71
C ILE A 785 24.26 -23.12 -15.07
N TRP A 786 23.36 -22.14 -15.08
CA TRP A 786 22.72 -21.58 -16.29
C TRP A 786 23.50 -20.40 -16.90
N GLY A 787 24.63 -19.98 -16.31
CA GLY A 787 25.41 -18.82 -16.75
C GLY A 787 26.08 -18.99 -18.12
N LEU A 788 26.32 -20.24 -18.55
CA LEU A 788 26.98 -20.56 -19.82
C LEU A 788 26.05 -21.24 -20.85
N GLY A 789 24.80 -21.57 -20.49
CA GLY A 789 23.90 -22.33 -21.37
C GLY A 789 22.53 -22.58 -20.75
N ASP A 790 21.60 -23.06 -21.58
CA ASP A 790 20.31 -23.61 -21.13
C ASP A 790 20.43 -25.05 -20.62
N ARG A 791 21.62 -25.65 -20.65
CA ARG A 791 21.87 -27.06 -20.27
C ARG A 791 23.03 -27.19 -19.28
N TYR A 792 22.90 -28.12 -18.35
CA TYR A 792 23.93 -28.49 -17.39
C TYR A 792 24.04 -30.01 -17.24
N THR A 793 25.20 -30.51 -16.82
CA THR A 793 25.40 -31.94 -16.52
C THR A 793 25.90 -32.10 -15.08
N ALA A 794 25.01 -32.52 -14.18
CA ALA A 794 25.40 -32.81 -12.81
C ALA A 794 26.10 -34.17 -12.75
N LEU A 795 27.24 -34.22 -12.07
CA LEU A 795 28.00 -35.45 -11.82
C LEU A 795 27.65 -35.97 -10.42
N VAL A 796 27.14 -37.20 -10.34
CA VAL A 796 26.81 -37.90 -9.09
C VAL A 796 27.72 -39.12 -8.97
N PRO A 797 28.92 -38.98 -8.38
CA PRO A 797 29.80 -40.10 -8.06
C PRO A 797 29.32 -40.84 -6.80
N GLY A 798 29.43 -42.17 -6.79
CA GLY A 798 29.09 -42.97 -5.61
C GLY A 798 29.29 -44.48 -5.80
N PRO A 799 28.84 -45.29 -4.83
CA PRO A 799 28.80 -46.76 -4.95
C PRO A 799 27.48 -47.29 -5.54
N ARG A 800 26.55 -46.40 -5.88
CA ARG A 800 25.16 -46.70 -6.31
C ARG A 800 24.81 -45.99 -7.61
N LYS A 801 23.93 -46.59 -8.40
CA LYS A 801 23.45 -46.04 -9.67
C LYS A 801 22.20 -45.19 -9.41
N VAL A 802 22.10 -44.03 -10.06
CA VAL A 802 20.86 -43.24 -10.04
C VAL A 802 19.81 -43.99 -10.86
N SER A 803 18.75 -44.44 -10.20
CA SER A 803 17.61 -45.16 -10.78
C SER A 803 16.45 -44.24 -11.15
N GLY A 804 16.39 -43.05 -10.55
CA GLY A 804 15.44 -41.99 -10.89
C GLY A 804 15.89 -40.60 -10.42
N VAL A 805 15.37 -39.55 -11.04
CA VAL A 805 15.62 -38.14 -10.70
C VAL A 805 14.30 -37.39 -10.70
N ILE A 806 14.10 -36.51 -9.72
CA ILE A 806 13.03 -35.51 -9.72
C ILE A 806 13.59 -34.15 -9.33
N ILE A 807 13.45 -33.16 -10.20
CA ILE A 807 13.66 -31.74 -9.90
C ILE A 807 12.47 -31.25 -9.06
N ASP A 808 12.78 -30.61 -7.94
CA ASP A 808 11.82 -30.04 -6.99
C ASP A 808 10.64 -30.99 -6.68
N ALA A 809 11.00 -32.08 -6.00
CA ALA A 809 10.08 -33.12 -5.56
C ALA A 809 9.10 -32.68 -4.45
N GLU A 810 9.35 -31.53 -3.79
CA GLU A 810 8.48 -30.99 -2.74
C GLU A 810 7.47 -29.97 -3.24
N GLY A 811 7.66 -29.44 -4.46
CA GLY A 811 6.68 -28.58 -5.13
C GLY A 811 6.93 -27.08 -4.98
N LEU A 812 8.12 -26.69 -4.50
CA LEU A 812 8.46 -25.35 -4.00
C LEU A 812 8.69 -24.29 -5.10
N TYR A 813 8.94 -24.71 -6.34
CA TYR A 813 9.15 -23.82 -7.49
C TYR A 813 7.93 -23.73 -8.41
N PRO A 814 7.55 -22.53 -8.90
CA PRO A 814 6.49 -22.39 -9.90
C PRO A 814 7.00 -22.72 -11.31
N ASP A 815 7.43 -23.97 -11.47
CA ASP A 815 7.70 -24.60 -12.75
C ASP A 815 6.38 -24.83 -13.50
N VAL A 816 6.34 -24.45 -14.79
CA VAL A 816 5.12 -24.54 -15.62
C VAL A 816 4.96 -25.87 -16.37
N GLU A 817 5.95 -26.76 -16.38
CA GLU A 817 5.88 -28.06 -17.07
C GLU A 817 6.44 -29.24 -16.24
N ARG A 818 5.83 -29.42 -15.05
CA ARG A 818 6.11 -30.49 -14.10
C ARG A 818 6.04 -31.94 -14.63
N ALA A 819 5.64 -32.18 -15.89
CA ALA A 819 5.82 -33.49 -16.50
C ALA A 819 7.29 -33.79 -16.83
N ASN A 820 8.10 -32.78 -17.16
CA ASN A 820 9.48 -32.93 -17.66
C ASN A 820 10.57 -32.90 -16.57
N ASN A 821 10.23 -32.44 -15.36
CA ASN A 821 11.09 -32.38 -14.16
C ASN A 821 11.58 -33.75 -13.66
N ARG A 822 11.32 -34.86 -14.34
CA ARG A 822 11.57 -36.23 -13.83
C ARG A 822 12.09 -37.20 -14.87
N TRP A 823 13.01 -38.06 -14.45
CA TRP A 823 13.55 -39.15 -15.22
C TRP A 823 13.49 -40.48 -14.43
N PRO A 824 13.04 -41.59 -15.03
CA PRO A 824 12.34 -41.67 -16.31
C PRO A 824 11.04 -40.85 -16.31
N ALA A 825 10.60 -40.41 -17.48
CA ALA A 825 9.35 -39.67 -17.63
C ALA A 825 8.14 -40.53 -17.16
N ALA A 826 7.11 -39.89 -16.61
CA ALA A 826 5.93 -40.60 -16.13
C ALA A 826 5.24 -41.35 -17.29
N GLY A 827 5.04 -42.66 -17.13
CA GLY A 827 4.50 -43.54 -18.18
C GLY A 827 5.52 -44.03 -19.21
N ALA A 828 6.81 -43.69 -19.09
CA ALA A 828 7.86 -44.35 -19.87
C ALA A 828 7.88 -45.85 -19.55
N PRO A 829 7.84 -46.75 -20.56
CA PRO A 829 7.84 -48.18 -20.31
C PRO A 829 9.15 -48.58 -19.64
N SER A 830 9.05 -49.25 -18.49
CA SER A 830 10.18 -49.96 -17.89
C SER A 830 10.67 -50.99 -18.91
N LYS A 831 11.84 -50.76 -19.51
CA LYS A 831 12.47 -51.75 -20.39
C LYS A 831 12.61 -53.05 -19.59
N PRO A 832 11.98 -54.16 -20.00
CA PRO A 832 12.15 -55.42 -19.29
C PRO A 832 13.63 -55.77 -19.27
N ALA A 833 14.12 -56.21 -18.10
CA ALA A 833 15.54 -56.50 -17.91
C ALA A 833 16.02 -57.47 -19.00
N ARG A 834 16.94 -57.01 -19.86
CA ARG A 834 17.35 -57.74 -21.05
C ARG A 834 18.30 -58.86 -20.65
N ALA A 835 17.75 -59.96 -20.16
CA ALA A 835 18.49 -61.16 -19.81
C ALA A 835 19.28 -61.66 -21.03
N SER A 836 20.60 -61.49 -20.98
CA SER A 836 21.53 -62.07 -21.94
C SER A 836 21.53 -63.59 -21.78
N GLY A 837 21.10 -64.31 -22.80
CA GLY A 837 20.91 -65.77 -22.74
C GLY A 837 22.17 -66.61 -23.00
N ARG A 838 21.92 -67.90 -23.28
CA ARG A 838 22.84 -69.05 -23.22
C ARG A 838 23.09 -69.52 -21.78
N ARG A 839 23.12 -70.83 -21.49
CA ARG A 839 22.94 -71.97 -22.41
C ARG A 839 21.48 -72.38 -22.56
#